data_AF-A0ABD0UMY6-F1
#
_entry.id   AF-A0ABD0UMY6-F1
#
_cell.length_a   1.000
_cell.length_b   1.000
_cell.length_c   1.000
_cell.angle_alpha   90.00
_cell.angle_beta   90.00
_cell.angle_gamma   90.00
#
_symmetry.space_group_name_H-M   'P 1'
#
loop_
_entity.id
_entity.type
_entity.pdbx_description
1 polymer ?
#
loop_
_entity_poly.entity_id
_entity_poly.type
_entity_poly.pdbx_seq_one_letter_code
_entity_poly.pdbx_strand_id
1 'polypeptide(L)'
;MLIVPMLILLSPCPFCTLFPYPQILSMDLNASPLPEDDELPTQEHVEDLILEQPINESSVQTLHREREERRRRLKRENRDEVPRQHAQSARNDFMIQSKGSRYAGKIRPIPHGWLDCPPFGQCLEGSIVPSKVPLDETYNDAVIPGRRYSSKQVINGQRRFGRELGLVVDLTNTTRYYSPLEYTKLGIKYIKIACKGRDAVPDNESVNKFVYEVMQFIGRQKHSRKAVLVHCTHGHNRTGFMIVHYLIRTKLCSVTEALDLFKVARPPGIYKRDYIEALYSFYHECPEKLVCPSTPDWKRSSDLDLNGEAVQDQDDEEDGDNIGLLHEQHMENGPITNDDVLGDAVCYDEQEFLRQKCYSLFELSPTGKGTSQFPGSHPVSLNRDNLQLLRQRYYYATWKADGTRYMMLIALHGCYLIDRNFCFRRVQLRFPLKVEFEGYLFHHYTLIDGEMIIDAVPDIGLKRRYLAYDLIALKNQSVIKLPFSERWKLLEEEVIRPRNNEKKYIDREGKGNLTYRYEMEPFGVRRKDFWLLSTVGKLLKGFIPSLSHASDGLIFQGWDDPYVPRTHEGLLKWKYPEMNSVDFLFEVIGTDNRQSVFLYERGKKKLMDGYRVAFKDDDDLQDYSGKIIECSWDQESGCWVCMRARTDKSTPNDINTCRKVMRSISDNITEDVLLNEISEIVRLPMYADRIEKAHQLQHRLRDICIVICTSFSEKEKLRKRNTRFSEFYNAYSYDAKVAI
;
A
#
# COMPACT_ATOMS: atom_id res chain seq x y z
N MET A 1 7.82 51.66 -18.81
CA MET A 1 9.15 51.04 -19.01
C MET A 1 8.95 49.53 -18.98
N LEU A 2 8.78 48.93 -20.16
CA LEU A 2 9.83 48.26 -20.96
C LEU A 2 9.81 46.75 -20.61
N ILE A 3 9.07 45.88 -21.34
CA ILE A 3 9.29 45.32 -22.70
C ILE A 3 10.26 44.11 -22.65
N VAL A 4 9.79 42.83 -22.68
CA VAL A 4 9.58 41.90 -23.85
C VAL A 4 10.59 40.71 -23.75
N PRO A 5 10.44 39.51 -24.40
CA PRO A 5 9.34 38.91 -25.17
C PRO A 5 8.83 37.54 -24.65
N MET A 6 7.59 37.22 -25.06
CA MET A 6 7.03 35.87 -25.10
C MET A 6 7.32 35.24 -26.48
N LEU A 7 7.93 34.05 -26.51
CA LEU A 7 8.14 33.26 -27.73
C LEU A 7 7.07 32.17 -27.82
N ILE A 8 6.31 32.21 -28.92
CA ILE A 8 5.27 31.27 -29.30
C ILE A 8 5.94 30.01 -29.85
N LEU A 9 5.63 28.84 -29.28
CA LEU A 9 5.80 27.56 -29.96
C LEU A 9 4.52 26.72 -29.82
N LEU A 10 4.01 26.34 -30.99
CA LEU A 10 2.84 25.53 -31.25
C LEU A 10 3.08 24.07 -30.81
N SER A 11 2.19 23.49 -30.01
CA SER A 11 1.94 22.05 -29.89
C SER A 11 0.64 21.75 -29.12
N PRO A 12 0.00 20.60 -29.35
CA PRO A 12 -1.46 20.49 -29.40
C PRO A 12 -2.15 20.43 -28.04
N CYS A 13 -3.34 21.02 -28.03
CA CYS A 13 -4.22 21.25 -26.89
C CYS A 13 -4.78 19.95 -26.26
N PRO A 14 -4.65 19.74 -24.94
CA PRO A 14 -5.48 18.81 -24.19
C PRO A 14 -6.32 19.60 -23.17
N PHE A 15 -7.40 20.24 -23.63
CA PHE A 15 -8.41 20.85 -22.76
C PHE A 15 -9.81 20.40 -23.15
N CYS A 16 -10.32 19.44 -22.41
CA CYS A 16 -11.74 19.27 -22.08
C CYS A 16 -11.79 18.47 -20.78
N THR A 17 -11.93 19.13 -19.63
CA THR A 17 -12.58 18.63 -18.38
C THR A 17 -12.36 19.59 -17.18
N LEU A 18 -13.17 20.64 -17.08
CA LEU A 18 -13.50 21.36 -15.82
C LEU A 18 -14.99 21.79 -15.95
N PHE A 19 -15.93 21.11 -15.25
CA PHE A 19 -16.72 21.53 -14.05
C PHE A 19 -17.72 22.69 -14.27
N PRO A 20 -18.73 22.94 -13.39
CA PRO A 20 -19.57 22.09 -12.51
C PRO A 20 -21.09 22.25 -12.83
N TYR A 21 -21.99 21.52 -12.17
CA TYR A 21 -23.46 21.75 -12.23
C TYR A 21 -24.06 22.08 -10.85
N PRO A 22 -25.20 22.80 -10.79
CA PRO A 22 -25.74 23.40 -9.58
C PRO A 22 -26.71 22.49 -8.83
N GLN A 23 -26.85 22.80 -7.53
CA GLN A 23 -27.84 22.28 -6.60
C GLN A 23 -29.27 22.54 -7.08
N ILE A 24 -30.15 21.54 -6.98
CA ILE A 24 -31.60 21.72 -7.06
C ILE A 24 -32.22 21.12 -5.80
N LEU A 25 -33.00 21.95 -5.12
CA LEU A 25 -33.84 21.66 -3.98
C LEU A 25 -34.80 20.49 -4.26
N SER A 26 -34.90 19.56 -3.32
CA SER A 26 -36.03 18.62 -3.24
C SER A 26 -37.02 19.11 -2.19
N MET A 27 -38.26 19.34 -2.64
CA MET A 27 -39.43 19.53 -1.79
C MET A 27 -39.87 18.19 -1.22
N ASP A 28 -40.19 18.24 0.06
CA ASP A 28 -40.70 17.18 0.92
C ASP A 28 -42.22 17.06 0.75
N LEU A 29 -42.72 15.86 0.43
CA LEU A 29 -44.14 15.51 0.51
C LEU A 29 -44.32 14.01 0.82
N ASN A 30 -44.75 13.80 2.07
CA ASN A 30 -45.70 12.79 2.56
C ASN A 30 -45.18 11.57 3.34
N ALA A 31 -45.75 11.49 4.55
CA ALA A 31 -45.54 10.55 5.64
C ALA A 31 -46.36 9.25 5.51
N SER A 32 -45.97 8.29 6.37
CA SER A 32 -46.37 6.88 6.56
C SER A 32 -47.87 6.58 6.75
N PRO A 33 -48.26 5.29 6.81
CA PRO A 33 -48.30 4.62 8.14
C PRO A 33 -47.87 3.13 8.18
N LEU A 34 -47.57 2.69 9.41
CA LEU A 34 -47.42 1.30 9.90
C LEU A 34 -48.73 0.49 9.75
N PRO A 35 -48.68 -0.86 9.85
CA PRO A 35 -49.13 -1.54 11.09
C PRO A 35 -48.25 -2.76 11.45
N GLU A 36 -47.88 -2.95 12.72
CA GLU A 36 -48.53 -3.67 13.85
C GLU A 36 -47.96 -5.08 14.05
N ASP A 37 -47.78 -5.37 15.33
CA ASP A 37 -47.25 -6.56 15.98
C ASP A 37 -48.05 -7.82 15.65
N ASP A 38 -47.41 -9.00 15.71
CA ASP A 38 -47.91 -10.11 16.52
C ASP A 38 -46.93 -11.30 16.62
N GLU A 39 -46.71 -11.68 17.88
CA GLU A 39 -46.58 -13.02 18.47
C GLU A 39 -45.39 -13.96 18.13
N LEU A 40 -44.51 -14.07 19.13
CA LEU A 40 -43.69 -15.25 19.46
C LEU A 40 -44.57 -16.45 19.81
N PRO A 41 -44.08 -17.68 19.53
CA PRO A 41 -44.12 -18.68 20.59
C PRO A 41 -42.80 -19.47 20.76
N THR A 42 -42.42 -19.53 22.04
CA THR A 42 -42.00 -20.69 22.84
C THR A 42 -40.88 -21.61 22.33
N GLN A 43 -39.84 -21.63 23.17
CA GLN A 43 -38.71 -22.55 23.22
C GLN A 43 -39.19 -23.90 23.78
N GLU A 44 -39.02 -25.00 23.04
CA GLU A 44 -39.04 -26.37 23.59
C GLU A 44 -37.70 -27.06 23.32
N HIS A 45 -37.16 -27.61 24.40
CA HIS A 45 -36.00 -28.49 24.45
C HIS A 45 -36.39 -29.87 23.88
N VAL A 46 -35.70 -30.31 22.83
CA VAL A 46 -35.60 -31.74 22.49
C VAL A 46 -34.13 -32.08 22.35
N GLU A 47 -33.68 -33.00 23.20
CA GLU A 47 -32.40 -33.68 23.11
C GLU A 47 -32.38 -34.54 21.84
N ASP A 48 -31.43 -34.31 20.94
CA ASP A 48 -31.17 -35.21 19.83
C ASP A 48 -29.70 -35.66 19.80
N LEU A 49 -29.58 -36.98 19.81
CA LEU A 49 -28.41 -37.83 19.71
C LEU A 49 -27.41 -37.37 18.64
N ILE A 50 -26.14 -37.23 19.05
CA ILE A 50 -25.00 -37.02 18.16
C ILE A 50 -24.76 -38.32 17.37
N LEU A 51 -25.26 -38.36 16.14
CA LEU A 51 -24.76 -39.24 15.08
C LEU A 51 -23.57 -38.53 14.41
N GLU A 52 -22.37 -39.08 14.60
CA GLU A 52 -21.15 -38.63 13.91
C GLU A 52 -21.34 -38.71 12.39
N GLN A 53 -21.48 -37.56 11.74
CA GLN A 53 -21.32 -37.44 10.29
C GLN A 53 -19.85 -37.12 9.95
N PRO A 54 -19.28 -37.75 8.91
CA PRO A 54 -17.88 -37.59 8.56
C PRO A 54 -17.62 -36.17 8.06
N ILE A 55 -16.64 -35.51 8.69
CA ILE A 55 -16.12 -34.21 8.30
C ILE A 55 -15.59 -34.32 6.86
N ASN A 56 -16.31 -33.71 5.90
CA ASN A 56 -15.85 -33.52 4.53
C ASN A 56 -14.74 -32.46 4.52
N GLU A 57 -13.52 -32.86 4.89
CA GLU A 57 -12.33 -32.03 4.74
C GLU A 57 -12.07 -31.78 3.25
N SER A 58 -12.07 -30.50 2.87
CA SER A 58 -11.61 -30.08 1.56
C SER A 58 -10.10 -30.31 1.52
N SER A 59 -9.61 -31.14 0.63
CA SER A 59 -8.54 -30.76 -0.30
C SER A 59 -7.40 -29.87 0.20
N VAL A 60 -7.69 -28.58 0.23
CA VAL A 60 -6.81 -27.49 0.59
C VAL A 60 -6.49 -27.52 2.10
N GLN A 61 -7.42 -27.99 2.93
CA GLN A 61 -7.25 -28.26 4.36
C GLN A 61 -6.39 -29.50 4.59
N THR A 62 -6.53 -30.55 3.77
CA THR A 62 -5.62 -31.71 3.81
C THR A 62 -4.20 -31.30 3.43
N LEU A 63 -4.03 -30.43 2.42
CA LEU A 63 -2.74 -29.83 2.07
C LEU A 63 -2.16 -28.93 3.18
N HIS A 64 -3.00 -28.11 3.83
CA HIS A 64 -2.54 -27.28 4.95
C HIS A 64 -2.10 -28.14 6.13
N ARG A 65 -2.84 -29.21 6.45
CA ARG A 65 -2.48 -30.17 7.49
C ARG A 65 -1.23 -30.96 7.12
N GLU A 66 -1.12 -31.45 5.90
CA GLU A 66 0.07 -32.18 5.41
C GLU A 66 1.30 -31.28 5.28
N ARG A 67 1.13 -29.99 4.95
CA ARG A 67 2.22 -28.99 4.93
C ARG A 67 2.67 -28.62 6.33
N GLU A 68 1.75 -28.53 7.29
CA GLU A 68 2.09 -28.36 8.71
C GLU A 68 2.70 -29.63 9.31
N GLU A 69 2.22 -30.82 8.94
CA GLU A 69 2.80 -32.10 9.32
C GLU A 69 4.17 -32.33 8.68
N ARG A 70 4.40 -31.90 7.43
CA ARG A 70 5.73 -31.89 6.80
C ARG A 70 6.65 -30.87 7.46
N ARG A 71 6.19 -29.66 7.83
CA ARG A 71 6.97 -28.73 8.67
C ARG A 71 7.26 -29.31 10.05
N ARG A 72 6.37 -30.13 10.62
CA ARG A 72 6.57 -30.83 11.90
C ARG A 72 7.46 -32.08 11.77
N ARG A 73 7.41 -32.81 10.64
CA ARG A 73 8.28 -33.95 10.32
C ARG A 73 9.70 -33.50 9.96
N LEU A 74 9.86 -32.46 9.15
CA LEU A 74 11.17 -31.81 8.93
C LEU A 74 11.76 -31.25 10.23
N LYS A 75 10.93 -30.78 11.18
CA LYS A 75 11.35 -30.43 12.55
C LYS A 75 11.63 -31.64 13.46
N ARG A 76 11.21 -32.85 13.09
CA ARG A 76 11.46 -34.12 13.81
C ARG A 76 12.60 -34.93 13.19
N GLU A 77 12.85 -34.81 11.89
CA GLU A 77 13.94 -35.47 11.15
C GLU A 77 15.24 -34.65 11.23
N ASN A 78 15.18 -33.31 11.32
CA ASN A 78 16.35 -32.48 11.69
C ASN A 78 16.65 -32.51 13.21
N ARG A 79 16.28 -33.58 13.91
CA ARG A 79 16.43 -33.70 15.38
C ARG A 79 17.64 -34.55 15.80
N ASP A 80 18.31 -35.20 14.86
CA ASP A 80 19.49 -36.04 15.13
C ASP A 80 20.83 -35.42 14.74
N GLU A 81 20.86 -34.17 14.26
CA GLU A 81 22.09 -33.37 14.19
C GLU A 81 21.85 -31.97 14.76
N VAL A 82 22.10 -31.82 16.06
CA VAL A 82 22.25 -30.53 16.74
C VAL A 82 23.40 -30.65 17.74
N PRO A 83 24.24 -29.61 17.87
CA PRO A 83 24.30 -28.97 19.19
C PRO A 83 24.41 -27.43 19.05
N ARG A 84 23.70 -26.53 19.75
CA ARG A 84 22.56 -26.48 20.66
C ARG A 84 22.26 -24.97 20.72
N GLN A 85 21.26 -24.46 20.02
CA GLN A 85 20.74 -23.10 20.24
C GLN A 85 19.32 -23.19 20.79
N HIS A 86 19.18 -22.73 22.04
CA HIS A 86 17.96 -22.80 22.82
C HIS A 86 16.97 -21.73 22.33
N ALA A 87 15.86 -22.18 21.76
CA ALA A 87 14.61 -21.44 21.79
C ALA A 87 13.93 -21.70 23.14
N GLN A 88 13.55 -20.66 23.87
CA GLN A 88 12.55 -20.76 24.93
C GLN A 88 11.35 -19.87 24.59
N SER A 89 10.24 -20.53 24.24
CA SER A 89 8.91 -19.96 24.43
C SER A 89 8.64 -19.84 25.93
N ALA A 90 7.95 -18.78 26.31
CA ALA A 90 7.41 -18.56 27.64
C ALA A 90 6.68 -19.79 28.21
N ARG A 91 7.24 -20.36 29.27
CA ARG A 91 6.53 -21.10 30.30
C ARG A 91 7.01 -20.58 31.65
N ASN A 92 6.06 -20.40 32.57
CA ASN A 92 6.29 -19.98 33.95
C ASN A 92 7.30 -20.90 34.64
N ASP A 93 8.53 -20.43 34.85
CA ASP A 93 9.48 -21.04 35.77
C ASP A 93 10.10 -19.96 36.65
N PHE A 94 9.40 -19.60 37.73
CA PHE A 94 10.04 -19.00 38.90
C PHE A 94 10.72 -20.13 39.69
N MET A 95 11.88 -20.60 39.23
CA MET A 95 12.75 -21.44 40.05
C MET A 95 13.88 -20.60 40.67
N ILE A 96 13.82 -20.51 42.00
CA ILE A 96 14.88 -19.99 42.86
C ILE A 96 16.10 -20.89 42.69
N GLN A 97 17.17 -20.40 42.06
CA GLN A 97 18.49 -21.04 42.14
C GLN A 97 19.41 -20.25 43.07
N SER A 98 19.46 -20.70 44.32
CA SER A 98 20.63 -20.47 45.17
C SER A 98 21.77 -21.37 44.67
N LYS A 99 22.92 -20.77 44.33
CA LYS A 99 24.26 -21.20 44.79
C LYS A 99 25.32 -20.31 44.13
N GLY A 100 26.24 -19.85 44.99
CA GLY A 100 27.24 -18.85 44.66
C GLY A 100 28.30 -19.32 43.68
N SER A 101 28.68 -18.40 42.80
CA SER A 101 30.01 -18.32 42.22
C SER A 101 30.46 -16.86 42.36
N ARG A 102 31.55 -16.65 43.11
CA ARG A 102 32.16 -15.35 43.34
C ARG A 102 32.86 -14.91 42.05
N TYR A 103 32.16 -14.20 41.17
CA TYR A 103 32.78 -13.39 40.13
C TYR A 103 33.25 -12.08 40.75
N ALA A 104 34.56 -11.94 40.92
CA ALA A 104 35.21 -10.70 41.30
C ALA A 104 35.06 -9.66 40.16
N GLY A 105 34.30 -8.59 40.42
CA GLY A 105 34.64 -7.20 40.08
C GLY A 105 35.00 -6.83 38.64
N LYS A 106 34.14 -7.08 37.64
CA LYS A 106 34.13 -6.24 36.42
C LYS A 106 32.95 -5.27 36.49
N ILE A 107 33.25 -4.00 36.75
CA ILE A 107 32.29 -2.88 36.68
C ILE A 107 31.73 -2.84 35.25
N ARG A 108 30.41 -2.86 35.09
CA ARG A 108 29.79 -2.73 33.76
C ARG A 108 30.10 -1.33 33.22
N PRO A 109 30.70 -1.20 32.03
CA PRO A 109 31.03 0.12 31.49
C PRO A 109 29.73 0.88 31.17
N ILE A 110 29.67 2.12 31.62
CA ILE A 110 28.61 3.06 31.27
C ILE A 110 28.73 3.35 29.77
N PRO A 111 27.62 3.46 29.02
CA PRO A 111 27.70 3.84 27.62
C PRO A 111 28.45 5.16 27.43
N HIS A 112 29.30 5.21 26.42
CA HIS A 112 30.06 6.42 26.08
C HIS A 112 29.15 7.66 25.93
N GLY A 113 29.56 8.80 26.49
CA GLY A 113 28.80 10.05 26.47
C GLY A 113 27.48 10.05 27.26
N TRP A 114 27.13 8.98 27.99
CA TRP A 114 25.85 8.89 28.71
C TRP A 114 25.77 9.81 29.93
N LEU A 115 26.88 10.00 30.66
CA LEU A 115 26.91 10.76 31.90
C LEU A 115 26.52 12.22 31.68
N ASP A 116 27.12 12.88 30.70
CA ASP A 116 26.91 14.30 30.41
C ASP A 116 25.73 14.54 29.45
N CYS A 117 25.17 13.48 28.86
CA CYS A 117 23.94 13.56 28.09
C CYS A 117 22.75 13.94 29.01
N PRO A 118 21.96 14.98 28.67
CA PRO A 118 20.78 15.37 29.45
C PRO A 118 19.79 14.20 29.61
N PRO A 119 19.12 14.02 30.76
CA PRO A 119 18.36 12.79 31.04
C PRO A 119 17.09 12.62 30.17
N PHE A 120 16.27 13.66 30.00
CA PHE A 120 15.04 13.60 29.19
C PHE A 120 14.70 14.96 28.58
N GLY A 121 13.83 14.97 27.58
CA GLY A 121 13.30 16.19 26.94
C GLY A 121 11.89 16.55 27.41
N GLN A 122 11.37 17.67 26.91
CA GLN A 122 10.00 18.09 27.14
C GLN A 122 8.99 17.10 26.55
N CYS A 123 7.78 17.10 27.09
CA CYS A 123 6.71 16.25 26.62
C CYS A 123 6.18 16.74 25.27
N LEU A 124 6.28 15.93 24.23
CA LEU A 124 5.65 16.15 22.94
C LEU A 124 4.18 15.73 23.02
N GLU A 125 3.28 16.59 22.55
CA GLU A 125 1.82 16.35 22.49
C GLU A 125 1.20 15.94 23.83
N GLY A 126 1.80 16.39 24.95
CA GLY A 126 1.37 16.01 26.30
C GLY A 126 1.49 14.52 26.62
N SER A 127 2.03 13.70 25.70
CA SER A 127 1.95 12.23 25.79
C SER A 127 3.29 11.53 25.52
N ILE A 128 4.24 12.09 24.79
CA ILE A 128 5.51 11.40 24.43
C ILE A 128 6.70 12.10 25.09
N VAL A 129 7.54 11.35 25.79
CA VAL A 129 8.72 11.86 26.50
C VAL A 129 9.98 11.22 25.91
N PRO A 130 10.80 11.98 25.15
CA PRO A 130 12.09 11.49 24.69
C PRO A 130 13.08 11.45 25.85
N SER A 131 13.81 10.35 25.99
CA SER A 131 14.68 10.09 27.12
C SER A 131 15.96 9.38 26.72
N LYS A 132 17.05 9.59 27.47
CA LYS A 132 18.19 8.65 27.46
C LYS A 132 17.81 7.36 28.19
N VAL A 133 18.60 6.31 28.02
CA VAL A 133 18.34 5.04 28.70
C VAL A 133 18.55 5.19 30.21
N PRO A 134 17.61 4.75 31.07
CA PRO A 134 17.89 4.63 32.50
C PRO A 134 18.85 3.46 32.76
N LEU A 135 19.68 3.58 33.79
CA LEU A 135 20.57 2.51 34.25
C LEU A 135 20.08 1.99 35.60
N ASP A 136 20.05 0.67 35.74
CA ASP A 136 19.67 0.01 36.99
C ASP A 136 20.76 0.14 38.07
N GLU A 137 20.48 -0.43 39.24
CA GLU A 137 21.36 -0.35 40.40
C GLU A 137 22.73 -1.02 40.19
N THR A 138 22.90 -1.85 39.15
CA THR A 138 24.19 -2.50 38.84
C THR A 138 25.25 -1.52 38.34
N TYR A 139 24.86 -0.30 37.97
CA TYR A 139 25.76 0.78 37.54
C TYR A 139 26.09 1.78 38.66
N ASN A 140 25.59 1.57 39.89
CA ASN A 140 25.75 2.52 41.00
C ASN A 140 27.19 2.79 41.43
N ASP A 141 28.09 1.82 41.22
CA ASP A 141 29.53 1.96 41.51
C ASP A 141 30.25 2.82 40.47
N ALA A 142 29.73 2.86 39.24
CA ALA A 142 30.27 3.65 38.14
C ALA A 142 29.66 5.07 38.07
N VAL A 143 28.46 5.27 38.64
CA VAL A 143 27.71 6.55 38.57
C VAL A 143 27.51 7.15 39.97
N ILE A 144 28.11 8.33 40.19
CA ILE A 144 27.97 9.08 41.45
C ILE A 144 26.49 9.41 41.76
N PRO A 145 26.05 9.39 43.04
CA PRO A 145 24.65 9.53 43.43
C PRO A 145 23.88 10.70 42.79
N GLY A 146 24.51 11.88 42.65
CA GLY A 146 23.89 13.08 42.06
C GLY A 146 23.70 13.03 40.54
N ARG A 147 24.33 12.09 39.84
CA ARG A 147 24.23 11.91 38.38
C ARG A 147 23.50 10.62 37.96
N ARG A 148 22.96 9.87 38.94
CA ARG A 148 22.20 8.64 38.67
C ARG A 148 20.90 8.95 37.95
N TYR A 149 20.53 8.07 37.02
CA TYR A 149 19.28 8.12 36.27
C TYR A 149 18.73 6.71 36.09
N SER A 150 17.91 6.27 37.04
CA SER A 150 17.29 4.94 37.11
C SER A 150 15.81 4.96 36.75
N SER A 151 15.22 3.80 36.46
CA SER A 151 13.79 3.65 36.15
C SER A 151 12.90 4.27 37.25
N LYS A 152 13.28 4.11 38.52
CA LYS A 152 12.59 4.72 39.68
C LYS A 152 12.62 6.25 39.60
N GLN A 153 13.77 6.85 39.26
CA GLN A 153 13.91 8.30 39.10
C GLN A 153 13.13 8.81 37.88
N VAL A 154 13.09 8.04 36.78
CA VAL A 154 12.28 8.37 35.60
C VAL A 154 10.80 8.47 35.99
N ILE A 155 10.26 7.42 36.61
CA ILE A 155 8.83 7.34 36.99
C ILE A 155 8.48 8.46 37.97
N ASN A 156 9.26 8.61 39.03
CA ASN A 156 9.01 9.64 40.04
C ASN A 156 9.18 11.06 39.46
N GLY A 157 10.12 11.24 38.53
CA GLY A 157 10.30 12.48 37.79
C GLY A 157 9.06 12.85 36.99
N GLN A 158 8.52 11.92 36.18
CA GLN A 158 7.31 12.19 35.40
C GLN A 158 6.09 12.47 36.28
N ARG A 159 5.94 11.76 37.41
CA ARG A 159 4.88 12.02 38.41
C ARG A 159 4.93 13.43 38.97
N ARG A 160 6.13 13.97 39.24
CA ARG A 160 6.31 15.37 39.69
C ARG A 160 5.86 16.38 38.65
N PHE A 161 5.92 16.03 37.36
CA PHE A 161 5.36 16.83 36.27
C PHE A 161 3.86 16.56 36.03
N GLY A 162 3.16 15.91 36.96
CA GLY A 162 1.72 15.62 36.85
C GLY A 162 1.36 14.56 35.81
N ARG A 163 2.30 13.69 35.42
CA ARG A 163 2.12 12.67 34.38
C ARG A 163 2.43 11.28 34.93
N GLU A 164 1.58 10.30 34.61
CA GLU A 164 1.87 8.91 34.89
C GLU A 164 2.49 8.24 33.67
N LEU A 165 3.49 7.37 33.83
CA LEU A 165 3.95 6.56 32.71
C LEU A 165 3.03 5.37 32.51
N GLY A 166 2.62 5.12 31.27
CA GLY A 166 1.82 3.94 30.93
C GLY A 166 2.43 3.06 29.85
N LEU A 167 3.40 3.57 29.09
CA LEU A 167 4.16 2.81 28.10
C LEU A 167 5.64 3.23 28.11
N VAL A 168 6.54 2.25 28.02
CA VAL A 168 7.97 2.45 27.75
C VAL A 168 8.31 1.76 26.43
N VAL A 169 8.91 2.53 25.53
CA VAL A 169 9.47 2.03 24.28
C VAL A 169 10.99 2.10 24.35
N ASP A 170 11.61 0.94 24.34
CA ASP A 170 13.06 0.76 24.37
C ASP A 170 13.58 0.46 22.96
N LEU A 171 14.37 1.39 22.43
CA LEU A 171 14.97 1.33 21.09
C LEU A 171 16.42 0.80 21.08
N THR A 172 16.95 0.38 22.22
CA THR A 172 18.35 -0.08 22.32
C THR A 172 18.50 -1.50 21.78
N ASN A 173 19.67 -1.83 21.22
CA ASN A 173 19.99 -3.19 20.75
C ASN A 173 20.63 -4.07 21.85
N THR A 174 20.27 -3.85 23.11
CA THR A 174 20.85 -4.59 24.24
C THR A 174 19.86 -4.64 25.40
N THR A 175 20.01 -5.62 26.28
CA THR A 175 19.20 -5.78 27.50
C THR A 175 19.99 -5.52 28.78
N ARG A 176 21.24 -5.02 28.66
CA ARG A 176 22.18 -4.88 29.79
C ARG A 176 21.85 -3.77 30.78
N TYR A 177 21.02 -2.80 30.39
CA TYR A 177 20.85 -1.54 31.11
C TYR A 177 19.89 -1.59 32.29
N TYR A 178 18.78 -2.31 32.15
CA TYR A 178 17.78 -2.48 33.20
C TYR A 178 16.87 -3.66 32.89
N SER A 179 16.15 -4.15 33.91
CA SER A 179 15.14 -5.21 33.71
C SER A 179 13.78 -4.61 33.33
N PRO A 180 13.11 -5.09 32.26
CA PRO A 180 11.73 -4.68 31.94
C PRO A 180 10.74 -4.88 33.10
N LEU A 181 11.04 -5.78 34.03
CA LEU A 181 10.25 -6.04 35.24
C LEU A 181 10.12 -4.81 36.15
N GLU A 182 11.04 -3.86 36.08
CA GLU A 182 10.96 -2.60 36.82
C GLU A 182 9.75 -1.75 36.42
N TYR A 183 9.29 -1.89 35.16
CA TYR A 183 8.13 -1.19 34.63
C TYR A 183 6.86 -2.06 34.69
N THR A 184 6.95 -3.33 34.25
CA THR A 184 5.75 -4.18 34.12
C THR A 184 5.11 -4.53 35.47
N LYS A 185 5.89 -4.65 36.54
CA LYS A 185 5.36 -4.83 37.92
C LYS A 185 4.50 -3.66 38.40
N LEU A 186 4.69 -2.48 37.81
CA LEU A 186 3.92 -1.27 38.13
C LEU A 186 2.74 -1.06 37.17
N GLY A 187 2.42 -2.05 36.32
CA GLY A 187 1.37 -1.96 35.33
C GLY A 187 1.70 -1.08 34.12
N ILE A 188 2.98 -0.74 33.93
CA ILE A 188 3.47 0.06 32.80
C ILE A 188 3.79 -0.92 31.65
N LYS A 189 3.16 -0.72 30.47
CA LYS A 189 3.45 -1.54 29.29
C LYS A 189 4.91 -1.30 28.87
N TYR A 190 5.61 -2.35 28.48
CA TYR A 190 6.98 -2.28 27.97
C TYR A 190 7.05 -2.90 26.58
N ILE A 191 7.68 -2.20 25.63
CA ILE A 191 7.89 -2.66 24.26
C ILE A 191 9.36 -2.46 23.90
N LYS A 192 10.00 -3.53 23.46
CA LYS A 192 11.34 -3.52 22.89
C LYS A 192 11.24 -3.49 21.36
N ILE A 193 11.88 -2.49 20.75
CA ILE A 193 12.08 -2.40 19.29
C ILE A 193 13.60 -2.28 19.10
N ALA A 194 14.27 -3.42 18.93
CA ALA A 194 15.72 -3.47 18.85
C ALA A 194 16.20 -2.87 17.53
N CYS A 195 16.59 -1.60 17.54
CA CYS A 195 17.16 -0.94 16.37
C CYS A 195 18.64 -1.33 16.23
N LYS A 196 19.07 -1.78 15.05
CA LYS A 196 20.47 -2.13 14.76
C LYS A 196 21.45 -1.02 15.20
N GLY A 197 22.67 -1.44 15.58
CA GLY A 197 23.78 -0.56 15.95
C GLY A 197 24.35 0.20 14.74
N ARG A 198 25.36 1.05 15.01
CA ARG A 198 26.21 1.89 14.11
C ARG A 198 25.69 2.22 12.69
N ASP A 199 25.67 3.52 12.37
CA ASP A 199 25.52 4.11 11.02
C ASP A 199 24.35 3.63 10.15
N ALA A 200 23.34 3.02 10.76
CA ALA A 200 22.06 2.73 10.15
C ALA A 200 20.92 3.48 10.87
N VAL A 201 19.96 3.96 10.08
CA VAL A 201 18.67 4.42 10.59
C VAL A 201 17.78 3.21 10.92
N PRO A 202 16.81 3.33 11.84
CA PRO A 202 15.81 2.29 12.04
C PRO A 202 15.11 1.90 10.74
N ASP A 203 14.90 0.61 10.53
CA ASP A 203 14.20 0.09 9.36
C ASP A 203 12.70 0.43 9.38
N ASN A 204 12.06 0.40 8.21
CA ASN A 204 10.67 0.81 8.05
C ASN A 204 9.69 -0.07 8.85
N GLU A 205 9.98 -1.35 9.04
CA GLU A 205 9.12 -2.25 9.83
C GLU A 205 9.15 -1.86 11.31
N SER A 206 10.33 -1.59 11.85
CA SER A 206 10.52 -1.03 13.19
C SER A 206 9.78 0.30 13.38
N VAL A 207 9.84 1.20 12.37
CA VAL A 207 9.10 2.46 12.38
C VAL A 207 7.59 2.23 12.37
N ASN A 208 7.09 1.35 11.50
CA ASN A 208 5.66 1.03 11.41
C ASN A 208 5.14 0.47 12.74
N LYS A 209 5.87 -0.47 13.34
CA LYS A 209 5.55 -1.02 14.67
C LYS A 209 5.54 0.05 15.75
N PHE A 210 6.54 0.93 15.77
CA PHE A 210 6.60 2.05 16.73
C PHE A 210 5.38 2.95 16.62
N VAL A 211 5.10 3.44 15.41
CA VAL A 211 3.99 4.38 15.16
C VAL A 211 2.66 3.74 15.54
N TYR A 212 2.41 2.51 15.10
CA TYR A 212 1.17 1.80 15.40
C TYR A 212 0.97 1.62 16.92
N GLU A 213 1.97 1.11 17.64
CA GLU A 213 1.86 0.85 19.08
C GLU A 213 1.62 2.13 19.89
N VAL A 214 2.33 3.22 19.55
CA VAL A 214 2.17 4.51 20.22
C VAL A 214 0.80 5.11 19.92
N MET A 215 0.34 5.06 18.66
CA MET A 215 -0.99 5.54 18.29
C MET A 215 -2.10 4.74 18.98
N GLN A 216 -2.01 3.41 18.99
CA GLN A 216 -2.98 2.56 19.68
C GLN A 216 -3.02 2.83 21.17
N PHE A 217 -1.84 3.01 21.79
CA PHE A 217 -1.76 3.34 23.20
C PHE A 217 -2.43 4.69 23.48
N ILE A 218 -2.00 5.78 22.82
CA ILE A 218 -2.53 7.12 23.05
C ILE A 218 -4.03 7.18 22.74
N GLY A 219 -4.48 6.53 21.66
CA GLY A 219 -5.90 6.48 21.27
C GLY A 219 -6.81 5.81 22.31
N ARG A 220 -6.29 4.82 23.06
CA ARG A 220 -7.02 4.17 24.17
C ARG A 220 -7.01 5.00 25.47
N GLN A 221 -6.05 5.91 25.63
CA GLN A 221 -5.87 6.71 26.84
C GLN A 221 -6.58 8.07 26.81
N LYS A 222 -7.65 8.27 25.99
CA LYS A 222 -8.37 9.56 25.88
C LYS A 222 -8.82 10.17 27.22
N HIS A 223 -8.98 9.36 28.27
CA HIS A 223 -9.38 9.80 29.61
C HIS A 223 -8.28 9.67 30.68
N SER A 224 -7.08 9.18 30.35
CA SER A 224 -5.98 9.03 31.31
C SER A 224 -4.75 9.79 30.82
N ARG A 225 -4.15 10.63 31.68
CA ARG A 225 -2.94 11.42 31.38
C ARG A 225 -1.67 10.55 31.42
N LYS A 226 -1.70 9.39 30.78
CA LYS A 226 -0.58 8.47 30.72
C LYS A 226 0.36 8.82 29.58
N ALA A 227 1.62 9.04 29.91
CA ALA A 227 2.70 9.33 28.99
C ALA A 227 3.43 8.04 28.54
N VAL A 228 4.01 8.15 27.36
CA VAL A 228 4.88 7.19 26.67
C VAL A 228 6.31 7.68 26.81
N LEU A 229 7.16 6.90 27.46
CA LEU A 229 8.61 7.14 27.49
C LEU A 229 9.24 6.46 26.27
N VAL A 230 9.96 7.20 25.44
CA VAL A 230 10.70 6.64 24.30
C VAL A 230 12.17 6.91 24.51
N HIS A 231 12.99 5.86 24.51
CA HIS A 231 14.42 6.01 24.71
C HIS A 231 15.24 5.12 23.77
N CYS A 232 16.42 5.61 23.42
CA CYS A 232 17.54 4.80 22.96
C CYS A 232 18.69 4.97 23.97
N THR A 233 19.95 4.79 23.59
CA THR A 233 21.10 5.03 24.49
C THR A 233 21.10 6.47 25.01
N HIS A 234 21.11 7.46 24.11
CA HIS A 234 21.16 8.89 24.47
C HIS A 234 19.83 9.64 24.30
N GLY A 235 18.86 9.05 23.60
CA GLY A 235 17.54 9.68 23.42
C GLY A 235 17.48 10.80 22.37
N HIS A 236 18.39 10.81 21.39
CA HIS A 236 18.46 11.85 20.34
C HIS A 236 18.17 11.30 18.94
N ASN A 237 19.13 10.66 18.25
CA ASN A 237 18.96 10.29 16.84
C ASN A 237 17.88 9.22 16.61
N ARG A 238 18.04 7.98 17.13
CA ARG A 238 17.03 6.91 17.00
C ARG A 238 15.68 7.28 17.58
N THR A 239 15.66 7.90 18.77
CA THR A 239 14.44 8.37 19.42
C THR A 239 13.75 9.46 18.62
N GLY A 240 14.50 10.44 18.13
CA GLY A 240 13.99 11.51 17.30
C GLY A 240 13.46 11.01 15.98
N PHE A 241 14.15 10.09 15.32
CA PHE A 241 13.71 9.48 14.06
C PHE A 241 12.33 8.82 14.19
N MET A 242 12.17 7.97 15.21
CA MET A 242 10.89 7.32 15.51
C MET A 242 9.79 8.35 15.81
N ILE A 243 10.08 9.33 16.66
CA ILE A 243 9.12 10.36 17.05
C ILE A 243 8.74 11.26 15.86
N VAL A 244 9.68 11.65 15.01
CA VAL A 244 9.43 12.49 13.83
C VAL A 244 8.52 11.74 12.85
N HIS A 245 8.77 10.44 12.60
CA HIS A 245 7.85 9.62 11.81
C HIS A 245 6.43 9.59 12.40
N TYR A 246 6.32 9.46 13.72
CA TYR A 246 5.02 9.54 14.41
C TYR A 246 4.35 10.91 14.20
N LEU A 247 5.07 12.01 14.44
CA LEU A 247 4.55 13.37 14.31
C LEU A 247 4.03 13.65 12.89
N ILE A 248 4.79 13.30 11.85
CA ILE A 248 4.37 13.52 10.46
C ILE A 248 3.10 12.72 10.15
N ARG A 249 3.02 11.46 10.62
CA ARG A 249 1.89 10.58 10.35
C ARG A 249 0.63 10.96 11.14
N THR A 250 0.75 11.61 12.30
CA THR A 250 -0.40 11.98 13.14
C THR A 250 -0.83 13.44 13.01
N LYS A 251 0.11 14.38 12.82
CA LYS A 251 -0.16 15.81 12.64
C LYS A 251 -0.29 16.26 11.20
N LEU A 252 0.13 15.43 10.25
CA LEU A 252 0.11 15.76 8.82
C LEU A 252 0.94 17.02 8.50
N CYS A 253 2.01 17.25 9.25
CA CYS A 253 2.96 18.34 9.06
C CYS A 253 4.15 17.88 8.19
N SER A 254 4.94 18.84 7.69
CA SER A 254 6.15 18.58 6.92
C SER A 254 7.27 17.97 7.77
N VAL A 255 8.29 17.40 7.09
CA VAL A 255 9.50 16.88 7.76
C VAL A 255 10.21 17.97 8.56
N THR A 256 10.32 19.17 7.99
CA THR A 256 10.96 20.33 8.65
C THR A 256 10.25 20.72 9.94
N GLU A 257 8.92 20.85 9.91
CA GLU A 257 8.13 21.21 11.09
C GLU A 257 8.23 20.14 12.19
N ALA A 258 8.20 18.86 11.81
CA ALA A 258 8.34 17.76 12.76
C ALA A 258 9.74 17.71 13.40
N LEU A 259 10.79 17.97 12.62
CA LEU A 259 12.17 18.09 13.12
C LEU A 259 12.29 19.26 14.11
N ASP A 260 11.70 20.41 13.81
CA ASP A 260 11.72 21.59 14.69
C ASP A 260 10.96 21.33 16.00
N LEU A 261 9.79 20.68 15.94
CA LEU A 261 9.06 20.26 17.14
C LEU A 261 9.92 19.34 18.02
N PHE A 262 10.59 18.35 17.43
CA PHE A 262 11.47 17.46 18.17
C PHE A 262 12.70 18.20 18.75
N LYS A 263 13.30 19.10 17.98
CA LYS A 263 14.43 19.93 18.41
C LYS A 263 14.09 20.81 19.61
N VAL A 264 12.91 21.43 19.63
CA VAL A 264 12.44 22.22 20.78
C VAL A 264 12.26 21.33 22.00
N ALA A 265 11.65 20.15 21.83
CA ALA A 265 11.42 19.24 22.94
C ALA A 265 12.70 18.59 23.46
N ARG A 266 13.68 18.31 22.60
CA ARG A 266 14.92 17.61 22.94
C ARG A 266 16.13 18.25 22.24
N PRO A 267 16.59 19.43 22.67
CA PRO A 267 17.70 20.13 22.02
C PRO A 267 19.00 19.29 22.00
N PRO A 268 19.77 19.31 20.90
CA PRO A 268 19.57 20.10 19.67
C PRO A 268 18.67 19.41 18.62
N GLY A 269 17.99 18.33 18.98
CA GLY A 269 17.23 17.46 18.09
C GLY A 269 18.05 16.25 17.63
N ILE A 270 17.77 15.79 16.40
CA ILE A 270 18.59 14.83 15.67
C ILE A 270 19.82 15.59 15.17
N TYR A 271 21.02 15.10 15.47
CA TYR A 271 22.29 15.75 15.09
C TYR A 271 23.10 14.93 14.08
N LYS A 272 22.67 13.70 13.78
CA LYS A 272 23.24 12.86 12.72
C LYS A 272 22.55 13.17 11.38
N ARG A 273 23.33 13.52 10.36
CA ARG A 273 22.85 13.99 9.05
C ARG A 273 22.10 12.91 8.28
N ASP A 274 22.64 11.69 8.26
CA ASP A 274 22.07 10.47 7.67
C ASP A 274 20.62 10.23 8.12
N TYR A 275 20.32 10.48 9.40
CA TYR A 275 18.96 10.36 9.93
C TYR A 275 18.00 11.42 9.37
N ILE A 276 18.47 12.66 9.19
CA ILE A 276 17.67 13.76 8.66
C ILE A 276 17.41 13.55 7.17
N GLU A 277 18.43 13.15 6.42
CA GLU A 277 18.32 12.86 4.99
C GLU A 277 17.39 11.67 4.73
N ALA A 278 17.47 10.61 5.54
CA ALA A 278 16.57 9.48 5.45
C ALA A 278 15.10 9.88 5.67
N LEU A 279 14.81 10.82 6.57
CA LEU A 279 13.44 11.34 6.77
C LEU A 279 12.93 12.09 5.54
N TYR A 280 13.71 13.03 5.00
CA TYR A 280 13.33 13.76 3.80
C TYR A 280 13.14 12.84 2.59
N SER A 281 14.06 11.89 2.41
CA SER A 281 13.97 10.86 1.37
C SER A 281 12.70 10.03 1.52
N PHE A 282 12.42 9.49 2.72
CA PHE A 282 11.25 8.65 2.98
C PHE A 282 9.94 9.37 2.69
N TYR A 283 9.82 10.66 3.03
CA TYR A 283 8.60 11.45 2.82
C TYR A 283 8.54 12.15 1.47
N HIS A 284 9.51 11.92 0.59
CA HIS A 284 9.63 12.55 -0.73
C HIS A 284 9.66 14.08 -0.66
N GLU A 285 10.21 14.65 0.41
CA GLU A 285 10.33 16.09 0.60
C GLU A 285 11.75 16.55 0.27
N CYS A 286 11.90 17.64 -0.48
CA CYS A 286 13.20 18.24 -0.77
C CYS A 286 13.28 19.66 -0.19
N PRO A 287 13.92 19.87 0.97
CA PRO A 287 14.04 21.19 1.56
C PRO A 287 14.99 22.06 0.74
N GLU A 288 14.78 23.39 0.75
CA GLU A 288 15.70 24.32 0.07
C GLU A 288 17.09 24.34 0.72
N LYS A 289 17.13 24.24 2.05
CA LYS A 289 18.36 24.16 2.84
C LYS A 289 18.23 23.08 3.90
N LEU A 290 19.05 22.03 3.78
CA LEU A 290 19.16 21.00 4.80
C LEU A 290 19.91 21.55 6.02
N VAL A 291 19.23 21.63 7.17
CA VAL A 291 19.82 22.11 8.43
C VAL A 291 20.17 20.90 9.29
N CYS A 292 21.47 20.65 9.50
CA CYS A 292 21.96 19.60 10.39
C CYS A 292 22.60 20.25 11.62
N PRO A 293 22.09 20.00 12.84
CA PRO A 293 22.76 20.41 14.06
C PRO A 293 24.15 19.76 14.18
N SER A 294 25.10 20.47 14.78
CA SER A 294 26.41 19.90 15.05
C SER A 294 26.35 18.88 16.20
N THR A 295 27.19 17.84 16.17
CA THR A 295 27.30 16.87 17.27
C THR A 295 27.46 17.59 18.62
N PRO A 296 26.66 17.27 19.64
CA PRO A 296 26.76 17.92 20.95
C PRO A 296 28.11 17.70 21.64
N ASP A 297 28.55 18.67 22.43
CA ASP A 297 29.86 18.62 23.11
C ASP A 297 29.98 17.44 24.09
N TRP A 298 28.89 17.06 24.76
CA TRP A 298 28.85 15.90 25.67
C TRP A 298 29.09 14.54 24.97
N LYS A 299 28.98 14.50 23.63
CA LYS A 299 29.38 13.33 22.84
C LYS A 299 30.81 13.47 22.31
N ARG A 300 31.22 14.70 21.94
CA ARG A 300 32.56 15.02 21.42
C ARG A 300 33.69 14.89 22.45
N SER A 301 33.44 15.24 23.72
CA SER A 301 34.49 15.32 24.77
C SER A 301 35.18 13.99 25.07
N SER A 302 34.71 12.91 24.47
CA SER A 302 35.19 11.55 24.65
C SER A 302 35.61 10.90 23.33
N ASP A 303 35.66 11.67 22.23
CA ASP A 303 36.06 11.21 20.90
C ASP A 303 37.55 11.52 20.60
N LEU A 304 38.34 12.13 21.48
CA LEU A 304 39.76 12.41 21.19
C LEU A 304 40.67 11.46 21.99
N ASP A 305 41.51 10.70 21.29
CA ASP A 305 42.61 9.99 21.93
C ASP A 305 43.72 10.97 22.37
N LEU A 306 44.73 10.47 23.09
CA LEU A 306 45.87 11.28 23.56
C LEU A 306 46.70 11.93 22.43
N ASN A 307 46.40 11.61 21.16
CA ASN A 307 47.04 12.14 19.96
C ASN A 307 46.12 13.08 19.15
N GLY A 308 44.86 13.30 19.57
CA GLY A 308 43.93 14.19 18.90
C GLY A 308 43.18 13.57 17.72
N GLU A 309 43.15 12.24 17.59
CA GLU A 309 42.34 11.53 16.60
C GLU A 309 41.06 10.94 17.20
N ALA A 310 40.06 10.73 16.33
CA ALA A 310 38.74 10.25 16.68
C ALA A 310 38.78 8.81 17.27
N VAL A 311 38.44 8.61 18.54
CA VAL A 311 38.30 7.27 19.14
C VAL A 311 37.12 6.54 18.49
N GLN A 312 37.38 5.40 17.85
CA GLN A 312 36.31 4.55 17.32
C GLN A 312 35.50 3.94 18.49
N ASP A 313 34.18 4.15 18.51
CA ASP A 313 33.25 3.70 19.56
C ASP A 313 33.28 2.15 19.70
N GLN A 314 34.10 1.57 20.59
CA GLN A 314 34.23 0.10 20.81
C GLN A 314 33.03 -0.58 21.51
N ASP A 315 31.97 0.16 21.86
CA ASP A 315 30.90 -0.30 22.77
C ASP A 315 29.95 -1.38 22.19
N ASP A 316 30.11 -1.81 20.92
CA ASP A 316 29.23 -2.76 20.24
C ASP A 316 29.99 -3.91 19.49
N GLU A 317 31.29 -4.14 19.74
CA GLU A 317 32.11 -5.16 19.03
C GLU A 317 32.06 -6.58 19.63
N GLU A 318 30.88 -7.16 19.76
CA GLU A 318 30.75 -8.62 19.81
C GLU A 318 29.69 -9.05 18.80
N ASP A 319 30.01 -8.93 17.51
CA ASP A 319 29.75 -9.95 16.49
C ASP A 319 30.10 -9.43 15.08
N GLY A 320 31.20 -9.98 14.52
CA GLY A 320 31.30 -10.43 13.13
C GLY A 320 31.32 -9.41 12.00
N ASP A 321 32.52 -9.27 11.41
CA ASP A 321 32.81 -8.81 10.05
C ASP A 321 31.65 -8.89 9.05
N ASN A 322 31.20 -7.72 8.58
CA ASN A 322 31.06 -7.51 7.13
C ASN A 322 31.12 -6.01 6.80
N ILE A 323 31.96 -5.71 5.82
CA ILE A 323 32.33 -4.37 5.37
C ILE A 323 31.11 -3.62 4.83
N GLY A 324 31.04 -2.34 5.17
CA GLY A 324 29.96 -1.44 4.83
C GLY A 324 29.74 -1.29 3.32
N LEU A 325 28.48 -1.43 2.92
CA LEU A 325 27.89 -0.60 1.90
C LEU A 325 26.78 0.23 2.54
N LEU A 326 26.84 1.53 2.28
CA LEU A 326 25.75 2.47 2.49
C LEU A 326 24.45 1.82 2.03
N HIS A 327 23.45 1.77 2.93
CA HIS A 327 22.08 1.52 2.54
C HIS A 327 21.57 2.78 1.81
N GLU A 328 22.12 3.05 0.61
CA GLU A 328 21.24 3.42 -0.49
C GLU A 328 20.13 2.37 -0.43
N GLN A 329 18.88 2.79 -0.35
CA GLN A 329 17.79 1.91 -0.70
C GLN A 329 18.23 1.25 -1.99
N HIS A 330 18.55 -0.04 -1.95
CA HIS A 330 18.78 -0.81 -3.15
C HIS A 330 17.50 -0.62 -3.96
N MET A 331 17.53 0.30 -4.93
CA MET A 331 17.05 0.00 -6.24
C MET A 331 17.69 -1.36 -6.51
N GLU A 332 16.94 -2.44 -6.31
CA GLU A 332 17.36 -3.73 -6.81
C GLU A 332 17.73 -3.46 -8.26
N ASN A 333 19.03 -3.44 -8.58
CA ASN A 333 19.53 -3.34 -9.95
C ASN A 333 19.18 -4.60 -10.76
N GLY A 334 18.28 -5.44 -10.24
CA GLY A 334 17.56 -6.44 -10.99
C GLY A 334 16.50 -5.79 -11.87
N PRO A 335 16.12 -6.45 -12.97
CA PRO A 335 15.01 -5.99 -13.78
C PRO A 335 13.74 -5.90 -12.91
N ILE A 336 13.04 -4.77 -12.98
CA ILE A 336 11.75 -4.61 -12.31
C ILE A 336 10.79 -5.69 -12.83
N THR A 337 10.21 -6.47 -11.91
CA THR A 337 9.28 -7.55 -12.24
C THR A 337 7.90 -7.35 -11.60
N ASN A 338 6.88 -8.02 -12.15
CA ASN A 338 5.54 -8.02 -11.58
C ASN A 338 5.45 -8.79 -10.25
N ASP A 339 6.46 -9.63 -9.95
CA ASP A 339 6.53 -10.47 -8.75
C ASP A 339 7.19 -9.76 -7.57
N ASP A 340 7.72 -8.55 -7.78
CA ASP A 340 8.40 -7.78 -6.75
C ASP A 340 7.44 -7.44 -5.61
N VAL A 341 7.89 -7.64 -4.36
CA VAL A 341 7.07 -7.37 -3.19
C VAL A 341 7.15 -5.89 -2.84
N LEU A 342 6.10 -5.13 -3.17
CA LEU A 342 6.07 -3.68 -3.00
C LEU A 342 5.65 -3.25 -1.59
N GLY A 343 6.27 -2.17 -1.09
CA GLY A 343 5.95 -1.57 0.21
C GLY A 343 6.58 -2.27 1.42
N ASP A 344 6.38 -1.69 2.58
CA ASP A 344 6.93 -2.17 3.85
C ASP A 344 5.96 -3.13 4.54
N ALA A 345 6.49 -4.12 5.27
CA ALA A 345 5.67 -4.96 6.12
C ALA A 345 4.97 -4.14 7.22
N VAL A 346 3.75 -4.56 7.55
CA VAL A 346 3.01 -4.08 8.73
C VAL A 346 2.92 -5.19 9.76
N CYS A 347 2.84 -4.82 11.03
CA CYS A 347 2.75 -5.81 12.10
C CYS A 347 1.41 -6.54 12.06
N TYR A 348 1.36 -7.75 12.63
CA TYR A 348 0.18 -8.61 12.61
C TYR A 348 -1.09 -7.93 13.16
N ASP A 349 -0.96 -7.22 14.29
CA ASP A 349 -2.09 -6.55 14.93
C ASP A 349 -2.67 -5.41 14.08
N GLU A 350 -1.79 -4.65 13.42
CA GLU A 350 -2.19 -3.62 12.46
C GLU A 350 -2.89 -4.24 11.26
N GLN A 351 -2.32 -5.30 10.71
CA GLN A 351 -2.90 -6.02 9.59
C GLN A 351 -4.31 -6.55 9.90
N GLU A 352 -4.51 -7.12 11.09
CA GLU A 352 -5.82 -7.64 11.50
C GLU A 352 -6.85 -6.52 11.68
N PHE A 353 -6.44 -5.39 12.28
CA PHE A 353 -7.29 -4.20 12.34
C PHE A 353 -7.69 -3.70 10.94
N LEU A 354 -6.74 -3.65 10.00
CA LEU A 354 -7.02 -3.23 8.62
C LEU A 354 -7.93 -4.22 7.88
N ARG A 355 -7.80 -5.52 8.13
CA ARG A 355 -8.72 -6.55 7.57
C ARG A 355 -10.14 -6.34 8.05
N GLN A 356 -10.34 -6.17 9.36
CA GLN A 356 -11.65 -5.87 9.93
C GLN A 356 -12.23 -4.59 9.34
N LYS A 357 -11.38 -3.56 9.18
CA LYS A 357 -11.80 -2.31 8.57
C LYS A 357 -12.23 -2.51 7.12
N CYS A 358 -11.46 -3.22 6.29
CA CYS A 358 -11.86 -3.56 4.94
C CYS A 358 -13.20 -4.30 4.89
N TYR A 359 -13.42 -5.30 5.75
CA TYR A 359 -14.71 -6.02 5.81
C TYR A 359 -15.88 -5.07 6.11
N SER A 360 -15.69 -4.10 7.01
CA SER A 360 -16.72 -3.08 7.27
C SER A 360 -17.01 -2.21 6.04
N LEU A 361 -15.97 -1.86 5.25
CA LEU A 361 -16.13 -1.08 4.02
C LEU A 361 -16.79 -1.87 2.88
N PHE A 362 -16.67 -3.20 2.89
CA PHE A 362 -17.39 -4.09 1.99
C PHE A 362 -18.79 -4.48 2.49
N GLU A 363 -19.21 -3.98 3.66
CA GLU A 363 -20.46 -4.38 4.32
C GLU A 363 -20.57 -5.90 4.54
N LEU A 364 -19.44 -6.56 4.81
CA LEU A 364 -19.36 -8.01 5.03
C LEU A 364 -19.34 -8.35 6.52
N SER A 365 -20.07 -9.41 6.88
CA SER A 365 -19.93 -10.05 8.19
C SER A 365 -18.74 -11.02 8.20
N PRO A 366 -18.00 -11.14 9.31
CA PRO A 366 -16.97 -12.16 9.46
C PRO A 366 -17.57 -13.56 9.23
N THR A 367 -16.87 -14.41 8.47
CA THR A 367 -17.31 -15.80 8.23
C THR A 367 -16.79 -16.73 9.31
N GLY A 368 -17.15 -18.02 9.29
CA GLY A 368 -16.54 -19.04 10.17
C GLY A 368 -15.00 -19.16 10.05
N LYS A 369 -14.39 -18.56 9.02
CA LYS A 369 -12.93 -18.41 8.84
C LYS A 369 -12.41 -17.03 9.26
N GLY A 370 -13.22 -16.23 9.95
CA GLY A 370 -12.93 -14.85 10.31
C GLY A 370 -12.94 -13.90 9.11
N THR A 371 -12.04 -12.92 9.16
CA THR A 371 -11.81 -11.84 8.20
C THR A 371 -10.64 -12.14 7.26
N SER A 372 -10.13 -13.38 7.21
CA SER A 372 -8.88 -13.68 6.48
C SER A 372 -9.06 -13.83 4.96
N GLN A 373 -10.30 -13.91 4.47
CA GLN A 373 -10.58 -14.11 3.05
C GLN A 373 -10.57 -12.79 2.29
N PHE A 374 -9.84 -12.73 1.18
CA PHE A 374 -9.81 -11.59 0.29
C PHE A 374 -11.21 -11.26 -0.26
N PRO A 375 -11.71 -10.02 -0.11
CA PRO A 375 -13.07 -9.66 -0.48
C PRO A 375 -13.25 -9.20 -1.94
N GLY A 376 -12.16 -8.93 -2.67
CA GLY A 376 -12.25 -8.31 -4.00
C GLY A 376 -12.96 -9.14 -5.06
N SER A 377 -13.59 -8.43 -6.01
CA SER A 377 -14.40 -9.05 -7.06
C SER A 377 -13.55 -9.91 -8.01
N HIS A 378 -14.05 -11.07 -8.45
CA HIS A 378 -13.35 -11.97 -9.35
C HIS A 378 -14.12 -12.17 -10.65
N PRO A 379 -13.54 -11.82 -11.81
CA PRO A 379 -14.18 -12.03 -13.11
C PRO A 379 -14.34 -13.51 -13.47
N VAL A 380 -15.45 -13.83 -14.11
CA VAL A 380 -15.70 -15.13 -14.74
C VAL A 380 -15.31 -15.11 -16.22
N SER A 381 -14.86 -16.24 -16.75
CA SER A 381 -14.49 -16.33 -18.17
C SER A 381 -15.72 -16.19 -19.06
N LEU A 382 -15.58 -15.40 -20.13
CA LEU A 382 -16.57 -15.30 -21.19
C LEU A 382 -16.69 -16.66 -21.90
N ASN A 383 -17.91 -17.17 -22.00
CA ASN A 383 -18.27 -18.44 -22.62
C ASN A 383 -19.55 -18.23 -23.44
N ARG A 384 -19.94 -19.21 -24.25
CA ARG A 384 -21.11 -19.03 -25.14
C ARG A 384 -22.42 -18.82 -24.38
N ASP A 385 -22.56 -19.37 -23.18
CA ASP A 385 -23.76 -19.22 -22.37
C ASP A 385 -23.90 -17.80 -21.82
N ASN A 386 -22.82 -17.23 -21.28
CA ASN A 386 -22.82 -15.92 -20.65
C ASN A 386 -22.54 -14.77 -21.63
N LEU A 387 -22.17 -15.06 -22.88
CA LEU A 387 -22.11 -14.07 -23.96
C LEU A 387 -23.45 -13.35 -24.14
N GLN A 388 -24.56 -14.06 -23.91
CA GLN A 388 -25.91 -13.49 -23.95
C GLN A 388 -26.10 -12.34 -22.94
N LEU A 389 -25.32 -12.29 -21.84
CA LEU A 389 -25.38 -11.16 -20.90
C LEU A 389 -25.05 -9.84 -21.58
N LEU A 390 -24.15 -9.83 -22.58
CA LEU A 390 -23.81 -8.63 -23.36
C LEU A 390 -25.01 -8.13 -24.18
N ARG A 391 -25.98 -9.00 -24.53
CA ARG A 391 -27.24 -8.61 -25.19
C ARG A 391 -28.30 -8.08 -24.21
N GLN A 392 -28.22 -8.51 -22.95
CA GLN A 392 -29.25 -8.24 -21.93
C GLN A 392 -28.95 -7.01 -21.07
N ARG A 393 -27.68 -6.62 -20.95
CA ARG A 393 -27.22 -5.55 -20.05
C ARG A 393 -26.21 -4.68 -20.76
N TYR A 394 -26.08 -3.43 -20.33
CA TYR A 394 -25.05 -2.54 -20.85
C TYR A 394 -23.69 -2.84 -20.22
N TYR A 395 -22.69 -2.96 -21.08
CA TYR A 395 -21.31 -3.19 -20.68
C TYR A 395 -20.38 -2.10 -21.17
N TYR A 396 -19.42 -1.77 -20.33
CA TYR A 396 -18.15 -1.22 -20.73
C TYR A 396 -17.15 -2.33 -21.05
N ALA A 397 -16.17 -2.02 -21.88
CA ALA A 397 -15.01 -2.83 -22.15
C ALA A 397 -13.72 -2.08 -21.81
N THR A 398 -12.72 -2.81 -21.31
CA THR A 398 -11.34 -2.33 -21.15
C THR A 398 -10.37 -3.46 -21.48
N TRP A 399 -9.10 -3.14 -21.65
CA TRP A 399 -8.07 -4.16 -21.87
C TRP A 399 -7.79 -4.91 -20.57
N LYS A 400 -7.51 -6.21 -20.68
CA LYS A 400 -7.04 -7.02 -19.56
C LYS A 400 -5.52 -6.85 -19.47
N ALA A 401 -5.05 -6.05 -18.52
CA ALA A 401 -3.63 -5.81 -18.37
C ALA A 401 -2.95 -7.06 -17.81
N ASP A 402 -1.71 -7.28 -18.20
CA ASP A 402 -0.86 -8.30 -17.59
C ASP A 402 -0.07 -7.67 -16.44
N GLY A 403 -0.65 -7.72 -15.25
CA GLY A 403 -0.09 -7.11 -14.06
C GLY A 403 -0.52 -7.82 -12.77
N THR A 404 0.01 -7.33 -11.66
CA THR A 404 -0.29 -7.88 -10.33
C THR A 404 -1.44 -7.09 -9.70
N ARG A 405 -2.55 -7.78 -9.43
CA ARG A 405 -3.72 -7.17 -8.79
C ARG A 405 -3.38 -6.74 -7.35
N TYR A 406 -3.63 -5.48 -7.07
CA TYR A 406 -3.61 -4.92 -5.71
C TYR A 406 -4.86 -4.09 -5.49
N MET A 407 -5.46 -4.18 -4.31
CA MET A 407 -6.29 -3.09 -3.81
C MET A 407 -5.40 -2.07 -3.10
N MET A 408 -5.85 -0.82 -3.02
CA MET A 408 -5.16 0.23 -2.31
C MET A 408 -6.10 0.88 -1.30
N LEU A 409 -5.74 0.77 -0.01
CA LEU A 409 -6.42 1.44 1.09
C LEU A 409 -5.65 2.70 1.46
N ILE A 410 -6.29 3.85 1.25
CA ILE A 410 -5.75 5.16 1.62
C ILE A 410 -6.34 5.53 2.97
N ALA A 411 -5.50 5.57 4.01
CA ALA A 411 -5.86 6.02 5.35
C ALA A 411 -5.08 7.29 5.72
N LEU A 412 -5.53 7.95 6.79
CA LEU A 412 -4.96 9.23 7.23
C LEU A 412 -3.47 9.11 7.59
N HIS A 413 -3.09 7.97 8.18
CA HIS A 413 -1.75 7.73 8.70
C HIS A 413 -0.85 6.92 7.74
N GLY A 414 -1.37 6.53 6.57
CA GLY A 414 -0.63 5.72 5.60
C GLY A 414 -1.48 5.19 4.45
N CYS A 415 -0.80 4.81 3.37
CA CYS A 415 -1.40 4.10 2.24
C CYS A 415 -0.95 2.65 2.26
N TYR A 416 -1.85 1.71 1.93
CA TYR A 416 -1.58 0.28 2.00
C TYR A 416 -1.97 -0.41 0.69
N LEU A 417 -1.04 -1.17 0.11
CA LEU A 417 -1.34 -2.14 -0.93
C LEU A 417 -1.84 -3.43 -0.29
N ILE A 418 -2.85 -4.04 -0.90
CA ILE A 418 -3.50 -5.26 -0.44
C ILE A 418 -3.46 -6.29 -1.56
N ASP A 419 -2.74 -7.38 -1.35
CA ASP A 419 -2.60 -8.45 -2.33
C ASP A 419 -3.79 -9.45 -2.30
N ARG A 420 -3.75 -10.44 -3.18
CA ARG A 420 -4.77 -11.51 -3.25
C ARG A 420 -4.77 -12.45 -2.03
N ASN A 421 -3.68 -12.49 -1.26
CA ASN A 421 -3.58 -13.24 -0.01
C ASN A 421 -4.13 -12.45 1.19
N PHE A 422 -4.68 -11.26 0.92
CA PHE A 422 -5.15 -10.32 1.93
C PHE A 422 -4.06 -9.93 2.93
N CYS A 423 -2.86 -9.74 2.40
CA CYS A 423 -1.70 -9.17 3.06
C CYS A 423 -1.60 -7.68 2.74
N PHE A 424 -1.27 -6.90 3.77
CA PHE A 424 -1.18 -5.45 3.69
C PHE A 424 0.29 -5.08 3.68
N ARG A 425 0.69 -4.15 2.82
CA ARG A 425 2.03 -3.56 2.83
C ARG A 425 1.93 -2.06 2.70
N ARG A 426 2.63 -1.33 3.56
CA ARG A 426 2.56 0.13 3.61
C ARG A 426 3.38 0.72 2.47
N VAL A 427 2.84 1.73 1.79
CA VAL A 427 3.54 2.49 0.76
C VAL A 427 3.45 3.98 1.05
N GLN A 428 4.49 4.74 0.69
CA GLN A 428 4.47 6.18 0.81
C GLN A 428 3.89 6.80 -0.46
N LEU A 429 2.64 7.26 -0.37
CA LEU A 429 1.92 7.96 -1.45
C LEU A 429 1.06 9.07 -0.85
N ARG A 430 0.86 10.15 -1.62
CA ARG A 430 0.10 11.32 -1.17
C ARG A 430 -1.21 11.51 -1.93
N PHE A 431 -2.35 11.46 -1.22
CA PHE A 431 -3.68 11.62 -1.83
C PHE A 431 -4.44 12.81 -1.21
N PRO A 432 -4.35 14.01 -1.81
CA PRO A 432 -5.08 15.18 -1.33
C PRO A 432 -6.57 15.09 -1.66
N LEU A 433 -7.40 15.70 -0.82
CA LEU A 433 -8.82 15.89 -1.09
C LEU A 433 -9.05 17.07 -2.04
N LYS A 434 -10.17 17.04 -2.75
CA LYS A 434 -10.62 18.14 -3.64
C LYS A 434 -10.93 19.42 -2.86
N VAL A 435 -11.53 19.27 -1.69
CA VAL A 435 -11.92 20.33 -0.75
C VAL A 435 -11.67 19.77 0.65
N GLU A 436 -11.25 20.63 1.58
CA GLU A 436 -11.11 20.25 2.99
C GLU A 436 -12.43 19.66 3.52
N PHE A 437 -12.35 18.47 4.13
CA PHE A 437 -13.51 17.75 4.65
C PHE A 437 -13.27 17.40 6.11
N GLU A 438 -14.15 17.87 7.01
CA GLU A 438 -14.02 17.66 8.47
C GLU A 438 -12.65 18.07 9.04
N GLY A 439 -12.00 19.09 8.46
CA GLY A 439 -10.66 19.54 8.88
C GLY A 439 -9.50 18.65 8.39
N TYR A 440 -9.78 17.67 7.53
CA TYR A 440 -8.77 16.84 6.88
C TYR A 440 -8.49 17.32 5.46
N LEU A 441 -7.21 17.34 5.11
CA LEU A 441 -6.73 17.62 3.76
C LEU A 441 -6.50 16.34 2.92
N PHE A 442 -6.53 15.17 3.55
CA PHE A 442 -6.20 13.88 2.94
C PHE A 442 -7.31 12.86 3.13
N HIS A 443 -7.35 11.87 2.25
CA HIS A 443 -8.30 10.78 2.33
C HIS A 443 -8.13 9.94 3.60
N HIS A 444 -9.26 9.53 4.19
CA HIS A 444 -9.29 8.56 5.28
C HIS A 444 -10.22 7.40 4.90
N TYR A 445 -9.70 6.17 4.91
CA TYR A 445 -10.39 4.94 4.52
C TYR A 445 -11.10 5.03 3.16
N THR A 446 -10.34 5.44 2.13
CA THR A 446 -10.75 5.30 0.72
C THR A 446 -10.14 4.02 0.18
N LEU A 447 -10.95 3.13 -0.39
CA LEU A 447 -10.53 1.80 -0.84
C LEU A 447 -10.77 1.65 -2.34
N ILE A 448 -9.71 1.33 -3.08
CA ILE A 448 -9.66 1.33 -4.54
C ILE A 448 -9.24 -0.07 -5.01
N ASP A 449 -9.89 -0.59 -6.06
CA ASP A 449 -9.44 -1.80 -6.75
C ASP A 449 -8.58 -1.42 -7.96
N GLY A 450 -7.52 -2.19 -8.18
CA GLY A 450 -6.55 -1.86 -9.21
C GLY A 450 -5.60 -2.99 -9.56
N GLU A 451 -4.67 -2.64 -10.43
CA GLU A 451 -3.66 -3.54 -10.98
C GLU A 451 -2.35 -2.78 -11.16
N MET A 452 -1.27 -3.34 -10.63
CA MET A 452 0.08 -2.84 -10.83
C MET A 452 0.63 -3.40 -12.13
N ILE A 453 1.04 -2.52 -13.03
CA ILE A 453 1.70 -2.86 -14.29
C ILE A 453 3.10 -2.28 -14.34
N ILE A 454 3.88 -2.74 -15.31
CA ILE A 454 5.17 -2.18 -15.67
C ILE A 454 5.07 -1.64 -17.09
N ASP A 455 5.20 -0.33 -17.24
CA ASP A 455 5.31 0.34 -18.53
C ASP A 455 6.76 0.36 -19.01
N ALA A 456 7.00 -0.03 -20.26
CA ALA A 456 8.20 0.30 -20.99
C ALA A 456 8.06 1.71 -21.59
N VAL A 457 8.64 2.70 -20.91
CA VAL A 457 8.60 4.09 -21.36
C VAL A 457 9.86 4.38 -22.20
N PRO A 458 9.71 4.91 -23.43
CA PRO A 458 10.84 5.33 -24.23
C PRO A 458 11.77 6.27 -23.44
N ASP A 459 13.08 6.07 -23.57
CA ASP A 459 14.16 6.87 -22.94
C ASP A 459 14.26 6.83 -21.40
N ILE A 460 13.19 6.49 -20.68
CA ILE A 460 13.16 6.41 -19.21
C ILE A 460 13.38 4.97 -18.72
N GLY A 461 12.95 3.97 -19.50
CA GLY A 461 13.01 2.56 -19.14
C GLY A 461 11.72 2.06 -18.49
N LEU A 462 11.84 1.03 -17.66
CA LEU A 462 10.71 0.36 -17.01
C LEU A 462 10.19 1.19 -15.83
N LYS A 463 8.88 1.44 -15.79
CA LYS A 463 8.24 2.18 -14.68
C LYS A 463 6.98 1.48 -14.20
N ARG A 464 6.86 1.32 -12.88
CA ARG A 464 5.64 0.80 -12.26
C ARG A 464 4.50 1.82 -12.30
N ARG A 465 3.29 1.35 -12.63
CA ARG A 465 2.07 2.15 -12.61
C ARG A 465 0.91 1.35 -12.02
N TYR A 466 0.22 1.94 -11.06
CA TYR A 466 -1.04 1.43 -10.54
C TYR A 466 -2.21 1.94 -11.37
N LEU A 467 -2.90 1.02 -12.04
CA LEU A 467 -4.14 1.25 -12.78
C LEU A 467 -5.34 1.04 -11.85
N ALA A 468 -5.90 2.13 -11.33
CA ALA A 468 -7.12 2.10 -10.53
C ALA A 468 -8.34 1.93 -11.44
N TYR A 469 -9.13 0.86 -11.28
CA TYR A 469 -10.27 0.57 -12.16
C TYR A 469 -11.63 0.56 -11.47
N ASP A 470 -11.70 0.42 -10.14
CA ASP A 470 -12.97 0.51 -9.40
C ASP A 470 -12.76 1.12 -8.01
N LEU A 471 -13.84 1.59 -7.39
CA LEU A 471 -13.87 2.25 -6.09
C LEU A 471 -14.86 1.53 -5.16
N ILE A 472 -14.38 1.07 -4.01
CA ILE A 472 -15.20 0.31 -3.03
C ILE A 472 -15.72 1.25 -1.95
N ALA A 473 -14.87 2.15 -1.47
CA ALA A 473 -15.21 3.10 -0.43
C ALA A 473 -14.53 4.45 -0.67
N LEU A 474 -15.22 5.52 -0.30
CA LEU A 474 -14.72 6.88 -0.38
C LEU A 474 -14.93 7.55 0.99
N LYS A 475 -13.85 8.08 1.57
CA LYS A 475 -13.89 8.83 2.84
C LYS A 475 -14.64 8.06 3.94
N ASN A 476 -14.26 6.81 4.19
CA ASN A 476 -14.86 5.91 5.18
C ASN A 476 -16.32 5.47 4.89
N GLN A 477 -16.88 5.82 3.72
CA GLN A 477 -18.22 5.42 3.31
C GLN A 477 -18.15 4.36 2.19
N SER A 478 -18.87 3.26 2.36
CA SER A 478 -19.06 2.24 1.33
C SER A 478 -19.83 2.82 0.14
N VAL A 479 -19.35 2.56 -1.08
CA VAL A 479 -20.01 2.94 -2.33
C VAL A 479 -20.33 1.71 -3.20
N ILE A 480 -20.22 0.50 -2.65
CA ILE A 480 -20.37 -0.76 -3.40
C ILE A 480 -21.76 -0.93 -4.03
N LYS A 481 -22.79 -0.31 -3.45
CA LYS A 481 -24.17 -0.37 -3.96
C LYS A 481 -24.43 0.55 -5.14
N LEU A 482 -23.56 1.54 -5.37
CA LEU A 482 -23.69 2.44 -6.51
C LEU A 482 -23.41 1.70 -7.81
N PRO A 483 -24.01 2.10 -8.94
CA PRO A 483 -23.64 1.62 -10.27
C PRO A 483 -22.15 1.80 -10.57
N PHE A 484 -21.54 0.88 -11.33
CA PHE A 484 -20.14 0.98 -11.73
C PHE A 484 -19.81 2.32 -12.39
N SER A 485 -20.68 2.84 -13.26
CA SER A 485 -20.47 4.14 -13.91
C SER A 485 -20.27 5.29 -12.92
N GLU A 486 -20.98 5.25 -11.79
CA GLU A 486 -20.86 6.26 -10.74
C GLU A 486 -19.59 6.07 -9.92
N ARG A 487 -19.27 4.83 -9.52
CA ARG A 487 -18.03 4.52 -8.80
C ARG A 487 -16.80 4.90 -9.62
N TRP A 488 -16.81 4.60 -10.91
CA TRP A 488 -15.74 4.96 -11.85
C TRP A 488 -15.59 6.47 -12.04
N LYS A 489 -16.69 7.21 -12.09
CA LYS A 489 -16.69 8.68 -12.12
C LYS A 489 -16.14 9.27 -10.80
N LEU A 490 -16.59 8.76 -9.65
CA LEU A 490 -16.12 9.20 -8.33
C LEU A 490 -14.62 8.97 -8.18
N LEU A 491 -14.11 7.83 -8.66
CA LEU A 491 -12.67 7.54 -8.67
C LEU A 491 -11.87 8.63 -9.40
N GLU A 492 -12.35 9.08 -10.56
CA GLU A 492 -11.72 10.18 -11.30
C GLU A 492 -11.82 11.51 -10.53
N GLU A 493 -13.02 11.91 -10.14
CA GLU A 493 -13.30 13.25 -9.64
C GLU A 493 -12.77 13.51 -8.23
N GLU A 494 -12.81 12.49 -7.37
CA GLU A 494 -12.51 12.61 -5.94
C GLU A 494 -11.12 12.12 -5.57
N VAL A 495 -10.49 11.24 -6.37
CA VAL A 495 -9.17 10.67 -6.04
C VAL A 495 -8.10 11.08 -7.05
N ILE A 496 -8.33 10.81 -8.34
CA ILE A 496 -7.28 10.93 -9.36
C ILE A 496 -7.07 12.39 -9.77
N ARG A 497 -8.15 13.14 -10.00
CA ARG A 497 -8.08 14.55 -10.41
C ARG A 497 -7.50 15.46 -9.32
N PRO A 498 -7.89 15.38 -8.04
CA PRO A 498 -7.28 16.20 -6.99
C PRO A 498 -5.77 16.00 -6.87
N ARG A 499 -5.33 14.74 -6.89
CA ARG A 499 -3.91 14.37 -6.93
C ARG A 499 -3.17 14.99 -8.11
N ASN A 500 -3.72 14.87 -9.32
CA ASN A 500 -3.11 15.43 -10.53
C ASN A 500 -3.08 16.97 -10.53
N ASN A 501 -4.07 17.61 -9.92
CA ASN A 501 -4.12 19.06 -9.77
C ASN A 501 -3.06 19.55 -8.79
N GLU A 502 -2.89 18.90 -7.62
CA GLU A 502 -1.83 19.24 -6.66
C GLU A 502 -0.45 19.06 -7.31
N LYS A 503 -0.24 17.95 -8.03
CA LYS A 503 1.01 17.73 -8.77
C LYS A 503 1.32 18.87 -9.76
N LYS A 504 0.35 19.23 -10.62
CA LYS A 504 0.52 20.33 -11.59
C LYS A 504 0.74 21.69 -10.91
N TYR A 505 0.12 21.91 -9.75
CA TYR A 505 0.29 23.13 -8.97
C TYR A 505 1.73 23.24 -8.43
N ILE A 506 2.26 22.15 -7.85
CA ILE A 506 3.64 22.07 -7.38
C ILE A 506 4.64 22.29 -8.54
N ASP A 507 4.39 21.69 -9.70
CA ASP A 507 5.27 21.80 -10.88
C ASP A 507 5.30 23.23 -11.48
N ARG A 508 4.17 23.96 -11.47
CA ARG A 508 4.03 25.28 -12.13
C ARG A 508 4.48 26.46 -11.28
N GLU A 509 4.12 26.48 -10.00
CA GLU A 509 4.35 27.63 -9.12
C GLU A 509 5.78 27.67 -8.56
N GLY A 510 6.67 26.76 -8.99
CA GLY A 510 8.08 26.77 -8.62
C GLY A 510 8.27 26.79 -7.10
N LYS A 511 8.05 25.64 -6.44
CA LYS A 511 8.14 25.53 -4.98
C LYS A 511 7.27 26.57 -4.25
N GLY A 512 5.94 26.48 -4.43
CA GLY A 512 5.05 26.88 -3.34
C GLY A 512 5.44 26.13 -2.05
N ASN A 513 4.91 26.50 -0.88
CA ASN A 513 5.21 25.90 0.44
C ASN A 513 5.16 24.34 0.54
N LEU A 514 4.81 23.63 -0.53
CA LEU A 514 4.80 22.18 -0.67
C LEU A 514 6.16 21.68 -1.18
N THR A 515 6.92 21.01 -0.31
CA THR A 515 8.23 20.39 -0.59
C THR A 515 8.15 19.01 -1.25
N TYR A 516 6.94 18.48 -1.47
CA TYR A 516 6.70 17.10 -1.88
C TYR A 516 6.97 16.84 -3.38
N ARG A 517 7.66 15.75 -3.70
CA ARG A 517 8.07 15.34 -5.05
C ARG A 517 7.36 14.07 -5.49
N TYR A 518 6.34 14.21 -6.33
CA TYR A 518 5.53 13.09 -6.86
C TYR A 518 6.34 12.10 -7.72
N GLU A 519 7.45 12.54 -8.31
CA GLU A 519 8.35 11.71 -9.11
C GLU A 519 9.18 10.71 -8.29
N MET A 520 9.34 10.96 -6.99
CA MET A 520 10.05 10.06 -6.06
C MET A 520 9.16 8.93 -5.55
N GLU A 521 7.87 8.98 -5.82
CA GLU A 521 6.95 7.92 -5.41
C GLU A 521 7.27 6.58 -6.07
N PRO A 522 7.04 5.44 -5.37
CA PRO A 522 7.44 4.12 -5.84
C PRO A 522 6.76 3.69 -7.15
N PHE A 523 5.63 4.31 -7.52
CA PHE A 523 4.93 4.08 -8.77
C PHE A 523 3.97 5.22 -9.09
N GLY A 524 3.64 5.38 -10.38
CA GLY A 524 2.61 6.32 -10.83
C GLY A 524 1.21 5.77 -10.58
N VAL A 525 0.22 6.65 -10.35
CA VAL A 525 -1.19 6.26 -10.18
C VAL A 525 -2.00 6.83 -11.34
N ARG A 526 -2.81 5.99 -11.99
CA ARG A 526 -3.67 6.38 -13.12
C ARG A 526 -5.02 5.66 -13.04
N ARG A 527 -6.11 6.35 -13.39
CA ARG A 527 -7.40 5.68 -13.62
C ARG A 527 -7.35 4.85 -14.90
N LYS A 528 -7.81 3.60 -14.82
CA LYS A 528 -8.00 2.74 -15.99
C LYS A 528 -9.22 3.21 -16.79
N ASP A 529 -9.04 3.35 -18.09
CA ASP A 529 -10.08 3.80 -19.00
C ASP A 529 -10.98 2.64 -19.43
N PHE A 530 -12.26 2.95 -19.61
CA PHE A 530 -13.32 2.02 -20.03
C PHE A 530 -14.06 2.67 -21.20
N TRP A 531 -14.43 1.86 -22.17
CA TRP A 531 -15.06 2.30 -23.41
C TRP A 531 -16.36 1.52 -23.68
N LEU A 532 -17.23 2.10 -24.50
CA LEU A 532 -18.45 1.43 -24.94
C LEU A 532 -18.11 0.21 -25.81
N LEU A 533 -19.00 -0.79 -25.83
CA LEU A 533 -18.82 -2.01 -26.64
C LEU A 533 -18.55 -1.70 -28.13
N SER A 534 -19.17 -0.65 -28.67
CA SER A 534 -18.95 -0.21 -30.07
C SER A 534 -17.49 0.14 -30.39
N THR A 535 -16.67 0.39 -29.37
CA THR A 535 -15.25 0.76 -29.52
C THR A 535 -14.31 -0.45 -29.41
N VAL A 536 -14.82 -1.65 -29.09
CA VAL A 536 -13.99 -2.85 -28.87
C VAL A 536 -13.10 -3.18 -30.08
N GLY A 537 -13.60 -3.03 -31.31
CA GLY A 537 -12.78 -3.23 -32.51
C GLY A 537 -11.57 -2.28 -32.60
N LYS A 538 -11.73 -1.02 -32.17
CA LYS A 538 -10.61 -0.06 -32.09
C LYS A 538 -9.69 -0.35 -30.91
N LEU A 539 -10.24 -0.89 -29.82
CA LEU A 539 -9.49 -1.27 -28.64
C LEU A 539 -8.51 -2.42 -28.96
N LEU A 540 -9.01 -3.48 -29.61
CA LEU A 540 -8.21 -4.66 -30.01
C LEU A 540 -7.18 -4.32 -31.10
N LYS A 541 -7.60 -3.65 -32.18
CA LYS A 541 -6.74 -3.46 -33.37
C LYS A 541 -5.83 -2.23 -33.31
N GLY A 542 -6.11 -1.27 -32.42
CA GLY A 542 -5.38 0.00 -32.36
C GLY A 542 -4.77 0.29 -30.98
N PHE A 543 -5.61 0.34 -29.94
CA PHE A 543 -5.16 0.77 -28.62
C PHE A 543 -4.26 -0.26 -27.93
N ILE A 544 -4.67 -1.53 -27.87
CA ILE A 544 -3.90 -2.59 -27.19
C ILE A 544 -2.49 -2.75 -27.80
N PRO A 545 -2.31 -2.78 -29.13
CA PRO A 545 -0.98 -2.83 -29.75
C PRO A 545 -0.10 -1.60 -29.45
N SER A 546 -0.70 -0.46 -29.11
CA SER A 546 0.00 0.79 -28.76
C SER A 546 0.37 0.91 -27.28
N LEU A 547 -0.03 -0.04 -26.44
CA LEU A 547 0.25 -0.01 -25.00
C LEU A 547 1.74 -0.21 -24.73
N SER A 548 2.24 0.48 -23.71
CA SER A 548 3.60 0.32 -23.17
C SER A 548 3.75 -0.91 -22.26
N HIS A 549 2.69 -1.71 -22.09
CA HIS A 549 2.64 -2.87 -21.21
C HIS A 549 1.81 -3.99 -21.85
N ALA A 550 2.06 -5.23 -21.44
CA ALA A 550 1.39 -6.39 -21.99
C ALA A 550 -0.11 -6.46 -21.62
N SER A 551 -0.90 -7.06 -22.51
CA SER A 551 -2.35 -7.23 -22.35
C SER A 551 -2.77 -8.55 -22.98
N ASP A 552 -3.52 -9.37 -22.24
CA ASP A 552 -3.89 -10.75 -22.65
C ASP A 552 -5.37 -10.91 -23.02
N GLY A 553 -6.10 -9.80 -23.15
CA GLY A 553 -7.48 -9.81 -23.66
C GLY A 553 -8.30 -8.60 -23.22
N LEU A 554 -9.56 -8.84 -22.86
CA LEU A 554 -10.54 -7.82 -22.49
C LEU A 554 -11.24 -8.14 -21.17
N ILE A 555 -11.68 -7.09 -20.48
CA ILE A 555 -12.60 -7.14 -19.35
C ILE A 555 -13.88 -6.41 -19.74
N PHE A 556 -15.02 -7.07 -19.51
CA PHE A 556 -16.34 -6.47 -19.66
C PHE A 556 -16.95 -6.25 -18.28
N GLN A 557 -17.22 -4.98 -17.97
CA GLN A 557 -17.82 -4.54 -16.72
C GLN A 557 -19.21 -3.97 -16.99
N GLY A 558 -20.23 -4.52 -16.34
CA GLY A 558 -21.58 -4.00 -16.47
C GLY A 558 -21.68 -2.57 -15.96
N TRP A 559 -22.35 -1.70 -16.71
CA TRP A 559 -22.48 -0.26 -16.44
C TRP A 559 -23.22 -0.03 -15.12
N ASP A 560 -24.36 -0.69 -14.97
CA ASP A 560 -25.29 -0.53 -13.85
C ASP A 560 -24.97 -1.48 -12.68
N ASP A 561 -23.86 -2.24 -12.77
CA ASP A 561 -23.54 -3.30 -11.82
C ASP A 561 -23.02 -2.72 -10.49
N PRO A 562 -23.58 -3.13 -9.33
CA PRO A 562 -22.95 -2.86 -8.05
C PRO A 562 -21.61 -3.61 -7.95
N TYR A 563 -20.75 -3.20 -7.03
CA TYR A 563 -19.53 -3.95 -6.74
C TYR A 563 -19.90 -5.22 -5.99
N VAL A 564 -19.70 -6.37 -6.61
CA VAL A 564 -19.98 -7.68 -6.01
C VAL A 564 -18.69 -8.26 -5.43
N PRO A 565 -18.58 -8.44 -4.09
CA PRO A 565 -17.43 -9.08 -3.48
C PRO A 565 -17.26 -10.51 -3.99
N ARG A 566 -16.00 -10.95 -4.17
CA ARG A 566 -15.66 -12.30 -4.65
C ARG A 566 -16.21 -12.56 -6.06
N THR A 567 -16.59 -13.79 -6.39
CA THR A 567 -17.01 -14.15 -7.75
C THR A 567 -18.21 -13.33 -8.21
N HIS A 568 -18.05 -12.65 -9.35
CA HIS A 568 -19.10 -11.84 -9.94
C HIS A 568 -19.42 -12.34 -11.35
N GLU A 569 -20.60 -12.96 -11.50
CA GLU A 569 -21.05 -13.55 -12.77
C GLU A 569 -21.31 -12.52 -13.88
N GLY A 570 -21.50 -11.25 -13.52
CA GLY A 570 -21.66 -10.13 -14.46
C GLY A 570 -20.35 -9.41 -14.79
N LEU A 571 -19.23 -9.80 -14.19
CA LEU A 571 -17.91 -9.27 -14.54
C LEU A 571 -17.17 -10.31 -15.38
N LEU A 572 -17.02 -10.04 -16.66
CA LEU A 572 -16.56 -11.03 -17.63
C LEU A 572 -15.12 -10.74 -18.04
N LYS A 573 -14.31 -11.79 -18.21
CA LYS A 573 -12.98 -11.71 -18.83
C LYS A 573 -12.97 -12.54 -20.11
N TRP A 574 -12.46 -11.95 -21.17
CA TRP A 574 -12.12 -12.65 -22.40
C TRP A 574 -10.61 -12.62 -22.60
N LYS A 575 -10.05 -13.71 -23.08
CA LYS A 575 -8.64 -13.84 -23.41
C LYS A 575 -8.53 -14.33 -24.85
N TYR A 576 -7.43 -13.97 -25.50
CA TYR A 576 -7.08 -14.58 -26.79
C TYR A 576 -7.01 -16.10 -26.63
N PRO A 577 -7.56 -16.90 -27.57
CA PRO A 577 -7.56 -18.36 -27.50
C PRO A 577 -6.19 -18.96 -27.15
N GLU A 578 -5.13 -18.44 -27.77
CA GLU A 578 -3.73 -18.83 -27.58
C GLU A 578 -3.14 -18.45 -26.21
N MET A 579 -3.76 -17.50 -25.50
CA MET A 579 -3.36 -17.04 -24.16
C MET A 579 -4.12 -17.76 -23.03
N ASN A 580 -4.96 -18.75 -23.36
CA ASN A 580 -5.59 -19.61 -22.37
C ASN A 580 -4.61 -20.70 -21.93
N SER A 581 -4.16 -20.59 -20.68
CA SER A 581 -3.15 -21.47 -20.11
C SER A 581 -3.62 -22.21 -18.86
N VAL A 582 -2.98 -23.34 -18.59
CA VAL A 582 -3.12 -24.12 -17.36
C VAL A 582 -1.73 -24.35 -16.77
N ASP A 583 -1.59 -24.16 -15.47
CA ASP A 583 -0.33 -24.48 -14.77
C ASP A 583 -0.33 -25.95 -14.31
N PHE A 584 0.55 -26.76 -14.88
CA PHE A 584 0.75 -28.17 -14.55
C PHE A 584 2.03 -28.35 -13.73
N LEU A 585 2.06 -29.35 -12.85
CA LEU A 585 3.31 -29.87 -12.30
C LEU A 585 3.85 -30.89 -13.30
N PHE A 586 5.06 -30.67 -13.83
CA PHE A 586 5.68 -31.54 -14.82
C PHE A 586 6.73 -32.43 -14.18
N GLU A 587 6.73 -33.72 -14.51
CA GLU A 587 7.77 -34.65 -14.10
C GLU A 587 8.12 -35.57 -15.26
N VAL A 588 9.42 -35.83 -15.38
CA VAL A 588 9.98 -36.85 -16.26
C VAL A 588 10.23 -38.10 -15.43
N ILE A 589 9.59 -39.22 -15.79
CA ILE A 589 9.67 -40.48 -15.04
C ILE A 589 10.41 -41.54 -15.86
N GLY A 590 11.46 -42.11 -15.26
CA GLY A 590 12.21 -43.26 -15.80
C GLY A 590 13.31 -42.88 -16.80
N THR A 591 14.04 -43.89 -17.27
CA THR A 591 15.13 -43.76 -18.28
C THR A 591 14.62 -43.45 -19.69
N ASP A 592 13.31 -43.60 -19.91
CA ASP A 592 12.68 -43.49 -21.22
C ASP A 592 12.08 -42.09 -21.47
N ASN A 593 12.43 -41.10 -20.64
CA ASN A 593 11.93 -39.72 -20.67
C ASN A 593 10.39 -39.61 -20.76
N ARG A 594 9.66 -40.46 -20.03
CA ARG A 594 8.20 -40.45 -20.06
C ARG A 594 7.65 -39.21 -19.35
N GLN A 595 7.04 -38.33 -20.12
CA GLN A 595 6.42 -37.10 -19.62
C GLN A 595 5.16 -37.42 -18.82
N SER A 596 5.03 -36.80 -17.65
CA SER A 596 3.84 -36.84 -16.80
C SER A 596 3.48 -35.44 -16.31
N VAL A 597 2.23 -35.06 -16.47
CA VAL A 597 1.71 -33.79 -15.95
C VAL A 597 0.65 -34.03 -14.88
N PHE A 598 0.68 -33.19 -13.84
CA PHE A 598 -0.19 -33.32 -12.69
C PHE A 598 -0.94 -32.03 -12.38
N LEU A 599 -2.18 -32.19 -11.94
CA LEU A 599 -3.02 -31.15 -11.35
C LEU A 599 -3.35 -31.50 -9.91
N TYR A 600 -3.97 -30.57 -9.18
CA TYR A 600 -4.55 -30.88 -7.88
C TYR A 600 -6.02 -31.25 -8.03
N GLU A 601 -6.41 -32.35 -7.39
CA GLU A 601 -7.80 -32.67 -7.16
C GLU A 601 -7.94 -33.00 -5.69
N ARG A 602 -8.78 -32.22 -5.03
CA ARG A 602 -8.92 -32.28 -3.59
C ARG A 602 -7.55 -32.28 -2.87
N GLY A 603 -6.66 -31.35 -3.27
CA GLY A 603 -5.37 -31.09 -2.64
C GLY A 603 -4.35 -32.21 -2.79
N LYS A 604 -4.74 -33.30 -3.45
CA LYS A 604 -3.84 -34.39 -3.80
C LYS A 604 -3.42 -34.21 -5.25
N LYS A 605 -2.16 -34.55 -5.50
CA LYS A 605 -1.60 -34.60 -6.85
C LYS A 605 -2.33 -35.68 -7.65
N LYS A 606 -2.87 -35.30 -8.81
CA LYS A 606 -3.61 -36.16 -9.74
C LYS A 606 -2.90 -36.17 -11.09
N LEU A 607 -2.56 -37.37 -11.56
CA LEU A 607 -1.97 -37.56 -12.87
C LEU A 607 -3.02 -37.30 -13.96
N MET A 608 -2.63 -36.58 -15.00
CA MET A 608 -3.46 -36.33 -16.17
C MET A 608 -3.05 -37.28 -17.29
N ASP A 609 -3.70 -38.44 -17.34
CA ASP A 609 -3.42 -39.45 -18.36
C ASP A 609 -3.77 -38.94 -19.77
N GLY A 610 -2.85 -39.15 -20.71
CA GLY A 610 -3.01 -38.76 -22.11
C GLY A 610 -2.64 -37.30 -22.43
N TYR A 611 -2.30 -36.49 -21.43
CA TYR A 611 -1.84 -35.12 -21.64
C TYR A 611 -0.34 -35.14 -21.96
N ARG A 612 0.04 -34.64 -23.15
CA ARG A 612 1.44 -34.47 -23.56
C ARG A 612 1.79 -32.99 -23.68
N VAL A 613 3.02 -32.66 -23.32
CA VAL A 613 3.54 -31.28 -23.37
C VAL A 613 4.68 -31.22 -24.38
N ALA A 614 4.51 -30.40 -25.41
CA ALA A 614 5.56 -29.99 -26.32
C ALA A 614 6.34 -28.80 -25.72
N PHE A 615 7.66 -28.84 -25.87
CA PHE A 615 8.57 -27.74 -25.54
C PHE A 615 9.11 -27.15 -26.84
N LYS A 616 9.62 -25.92 -26.81
CA LYS A 616 10.23 -25.32 -28.00
C LYS A 616 11.55 -26.03 -28.31
N ASP A 617 11.90 -26.11 -29.60
CA ASP A 617 13.07 -26.84 -30.13
C ASP A 617 14.40 -26.25 -29.60
N ASP A 618 14.76 -26.58 -28.35
CA ASP A 618 16.10 -26.48 -27.71
C ASP A 618 16.05 -26.72 -26.18
N ASP A 619 14.86 -26.85 -25.58
CA ASP A 619 14.72 -27.03 -24.12
C ASP A 619 14.99 -28.47 -23.66
N ASP A 620 15.89 -28.65 -22.67
CA ASP A 620 16.08 -29.95 -22.00
C ASP A 620 14.91 -30.24 -21.04
N LEU A 621 14.18 -31.33 -21.30
CA LEU A 621 13.03 -31.77 -20.51
C LEU A 621 13.37 -31.95 -19.03
N GLN A 622 14.61 -32.31 -18.71
CA GLN A 622 15.04 -32.57 -17.35
C GLN A 622 15.04 -31.30 -16.49
N ASP A 623 15.27 -30.13 -17.10
CA ASP A 623 15.30 -28.84 -16.40
C ASP A 623 13.92 -28.42 -15.88
N TYR A 624 12.85 -28.96 -16.46
CA TYR A 624 11.48 -28.65 -16.08
C TYR A 624 10.89 -29.68 -15.11
N SER A 625 11.58 -30.81 -14.89
CA SER A 625 11.10 -31.88 -14.00
C SER A 625 11.01 -31.40 -12.55
N GLY A 626 9.86 -31.64 -11.91
CA GLY A 626 9.55 -31.18 -10.55
C GLY A 626 9.14 -29.71 -10.46
N LYS A 627 9.11 -28.96 -11.57
CA LYS A 627 8.68 -27.56 -11.63
C LYS A 627 7.23 -27.46 -12.10
N ILE A 628 6.60 -26.33 -11.76
CA ILE A 628 5.30 -25.97 -12.31
C ILE A 628 5.55 -25.26 -13.64
N ILE A 629 4.88 -25.69 -14.69
CA ILE A 629 4.96 -25.12 -16.03
C ILE A 629 3.60 -24.59 -16.44
N GLU A 630 3.59 -23.42 -17.07
CA GLU A 630 2.40 -22.84 -17.68
C GLU A 630 2.31 -23.32 -19.13
N CYS A 631 1.21 -23.97 -19.50
CA CYS A 631 1.03 -24.48 -20.86
C CYS A 631 -0.24 -23.93 -21.49
N SER A 632 -0.19 -23.61 -22.78
CA SER A 632 -1.37 -23.33 -23.61
C SER A 632 -1.74 -24.55 -24.47
N TRP A 633 -3.00 -24.66 -24.89
CA TRP A 633 -3.43 -25.74 -25.77
C TRP A 633 -3.25 -25.33 -27.23
N ASP A 634 -2.49 -26.11 -27.99
CA ASP A 634 -2.44 -25.94 -29.44
C ASP A 634 -3.48 -26.84 -30.11
N GLN A 635 -4.40 -26.21 -30.85
CA GLN A 635 -5.48 -26.92 -31.55
C GLN A 635 -4.97 -27.70 -32.77
N GLU A 636 -3.88 -27.26 -33.41
CA GLU A 636 -3.37 -27.90 -34.62
C GLU A 636 -2.66 -29.22 -34.30
N SER A 637 -1.76 -29.22 -33.32
CA SER A 637 -1.05 -30.42 -32.88
C SER A 637 -1.83 -31.29 -31.90
N GLY A 638 -2.90 -30.76 -31.29
CA GLY A 638 -3.69 -31.46 -30.28
C GLY A 638 -2.89 -31.77 -29.02
N CYS A 639 -1.94 -30.92 -28.66
CA CYS A 639 -1.11 -31.08 -27.46
C CYS A 639 -0.94 -29.76 -26.68
N TRP A 640 -0.49 -29.87 -25.43
CA TRP A 640 -0.15 -28.70 -24.63
C TRP A 640 1.24 -28.19 -25.02
N VAL A 641 1.42 -26.90 -25.16
CA VAL A 641 2.71 -26.27 -25.45
C VAL A 641 3.19 -25.53 -24.21
N CYS A 642 4.40 -25.83 -23.74
CA CYS A 642 5.01 -25.12 -22.62
C CYS A 642 5.29 -23.66 -23.01
N MET A 643 4.76 -22.73 -22.22
CA MET A 643 5.01 -21.30 -22.37
C MET A 643 6.20 -20.86 -21.53
N ARG A 644 6.22 -21.27 -20.24
CA ARG A 644 7.27 -20.93 -19.27
C ARG A 644 7.21 -21.78 -18.01
N ALA A 645 8.29 -21.79 -17.24
CA ALA A 645 8.29 -22.26 -15.85
C ALA A 645 7.72 -21.20 -14.88
N ARG A 646 6.97 -21.64 -13.86
CA ARG A 646 6.31 -20.83 -12.83
C ARG A 646 7.03 -20.99 -11.49
N THR A 647 8.07 -20.19 -11.27
CA THR A 647 8.82 -20.16 -10.00
C THR A 647 8.03 -19.46 -8.88
N ASP A 648 7.05 -18.62 -9.23
CA ASP A 648 6.14 -17.93 -8.31
C ASP A 648 5.11 -18.87 -7.66
N LYS A 649 4.89 -20.04 -8.25
CA LYS A 649 3.89 -21.00 -7.77
C LYS A 649 4.56 -22.14 -7.01
N SER A 650 3.90 -22.53 -5.93
CA SER A 650 4.25 -23.74 -5.16
C SER A 650 3.31 -24.91 -5.42
N THR A 651 2.19 -24.68 -6.10
CA THR A 651 1.18 -25.71 -6.42
C THR A 651 0.61 -25.52 -7.84
N PRO A 652 0.37 -26.61 -8.59
CA PRO A 652 -0.30 -26.54 -9.90
C PRO A 652 -1.77 -26.12 -9.74
N ASN A 653 -2.47 -25.92 -10.85
CA ASN A 653 -3.89 -25.60 -10.82
C ASN A 653 -4.75 -26.76 -10.29
N ASP A 654 -5.92 -26.43 -9.75
CA ASP A 654 -6.96 -27.41 -9.43
C ASP A 654 -7.64 -27.91 -10.71
N ILE A 655 -8.07 -29.17 -10.73
CA ILE A 655 -8.74 -29.80 -11.87
C ILE A 655 -9.98 -29.01 -12.31
N ASN A 656 -10.70 -28.35 -11.40
CA ASN A 656 -11.85 -27.53 -11.76
C ASN A 656 -11.42 -26.26 -12.53
N THR A 657 -10.26 -25.69 -12.22
CA THR A 657 -9.68 -24.59 -12.99
C THR A 657 -9.33 -25.06 -14.39
N CYS A 658 -8.66 -26.21 -14.53
CA CYS A 658 -8.35 -26.80 -15.83
C CYS A 658 -9.63 -27.08 -16.65
N ARG A 659 -10.67 -27.67 -16.05
CA ARG A 659 -11.97 -27.89 -16.74
C ARG A 659 -12.59 -26.59 -17.26
N LYS A 660 -12.52 -25.50 -16.49
CA LYS A 660 -13.01 -24.19 -16.92
C LYS A 660 -12.19 -23.62 -18.08
N VAL A 661 -10.87 -23.79 -18.05
CA VAL A 661 -9.99 -23.37 -19.14
C VAL A 661 -10.26 -24.20 -20.40
N MET A 662 -10.35 -25.52 -20.28
CA MET A 662 -10.71 -26.42 -21.40
C MET A 662 -12.07 -26.05 -22.02
N ARG A 663 -13.06 -25.69 -21.20
CA ARG A 663 -14.33 -25.17 -21.70
C ARG A 663 -14.14 -23.88 -22.50
N SER A 664 -13.34 -22.94 -22.00
CA SER A 664 -13.02 -21.70 -22.72
C SER A 664 -12.33 -21.96 -24.07
N ILE A 665 -11.45 -22.96 -24.12
CA ILE A 665 -10.75 -23.37 -25.35
C ILE A 665 -11.73 -24.05 -26.32
N SER A 666 -12.64 -24.88 -25.81
CA SER A 666 -13.68 -25.56 -26.60
C SER A 666 -14.72 -24.58 -27.17
N ASP A 667 -15.11 -23.56 -26.41
CA ASP A 667 -16.06 -22.54 -26.87
C ASP A 667 -15.49 -21.70 -28.03
N ASN A 668 -14.15 -21.60 -28.07
CA ASN A 668 -13.32 -20.97 -29.09
C ASN A 668 -13.87 -19.61 -29.56
N ILE A 669 -14.13 -18.71 -28.61
CA ILE A 669 -14.57 -17.35 -28.92
C ILE A 669 -13.34 -16.56 -29.37
N THR A 670 -13.07 -16.56 -30.67
CA THR A 670 -11.98 -15.80 -31.29
C THR A 670 -12.29 -14.30 -31.31
N GLU A 671 -11.29 -13.48 -31.64
CA GLU A 671 -11.48 -12.04 -31.86
C GLU A 671 -12.60 -11.77 -32.88
N ASP A 672 -12.60 -12.47 -34.02
CA ASP A 672 -13.60 -12.26 -35.07
C ASP A 672 -15.02 -12.64 -34.61
N VAL A 673 -15.17 -13.76 -33.90
CA VAL A 673 -16.47 -14.17 -33.33
C VAL A 673 -16.96 -13.10 -32.37
N LEU A 674 -16.11 -12.64 -31.46
CA LEU A 674 -16.45 -11.61 -30.49
C LEU A 674 -16.85 -10.29 -31.17
N LEU A 675 -16.10 -9.84 -32.18
CA LEU A 675 -16.40 -8.61 -32.90
C LEU A 675 -17.71 -8.69 -33.70
N ASN A 676 -17.98 -9.85 -34.32
CA ASN A 676 -19.24 -10.08 -35.03
C ASN A 676 -20.44 -10.01 -34.07
N GLU A 677 -20.36 -10.71 -32.94
CA GLU A 677 -21.39 -10.69 -31.90
C GLU A 677 -21.63 -9.28 -31.35
N ILE A 678 -20.55 -8.55 -31.04
CA ILE A 678 -20.65 -7.16 -30.58
C ILE A 678 -21.31 -6.27 -31.65
N SER A 679 -21.01 -6.48 -32.93
CA SER A 679 -21.58 -5.69 -34.03
C SER A 679 -23.10 -5.84 -34.15
N GLU A 680 -23.63 -7.01 -33.78
CA GLU A 680 -25.07 -7.25 -33.69
C GLU A 680 -25.66 -6.64 -32.41
N ILE A 681 -24.98 -6.82 -31.27
CA ILE A 681 -25.40 -6.33 -29.96
C ILE A 681 -25.59 -4.81 -29.97
N VAL A 682 -24.64 -4.07 -30.54
CA VAL A 682 -24.69 -2.59 -30.55
C VAL A 682 -25.84 -2.04 -31.40
N ARG A 683 -26.45 -2.86 -32.28
CA ARG A 683 -27.64 -2.48 -33.07
C ARG A 683 -28.95 -2.69 -32.31
N LEU A 684 -28.93 -3.36 -31.16
CA LEU A 684 -30.13 -3.53 -30.34
C LEU A 684 -30.63 -2.15 -29.85
N PRO A 685 -31.96 -1.92 -29.78
CA PRO A 685 -32.53 -0.63 -29.39
C PRO A 685 -31.97 -0.10 -28.07
N MET A 686 -31.77 -1.02 -27.11
CA MET A 686 -31.07 -0.76 -25.85
C MET A 686 -29.76 0.01 -26.09
N TYR A 687 -28.83 -0.54 -26.88
CA TYR A 687 -27.57 0.12 -27.17
C TYR A 687 -27.72 1.35 -28.06
N ALA A 688 -28.56 1.30 -29.09
CA ALA A 688 -28.77 2.40 -30.01
C ALA A 688 -29.26 3.68 -29.32
N ASP A 689 -30.30 3.60 -28.47
CA ASP A 689 -30.89 4.74 -27.77
C ASP A 689 -29.89 5.43 -26.82
N ARG A 690 -29.04 4.64 -26.14
CA ARG A 690 -28.02 5.18 -25.24
C ARG A 690 -26.80 5.70 -26.00
N ILE A 691 -26.39 5.08 -27.10
CA ILE A 691 -25.35 5.61 -28.00
C ILE A 691 -25.79 6.97 -28.55
N GLU A 692 -27.06 7.09 -28.95
CA GLU A 692 -27.62 8.35 -29.43
C GLU A 692 -27.62 9.42 -28.33
N LYS A 693 -28.09 9.09 -27.11
CA LYS A 693 -28.00 10.01 -25.95
C LYS A 693 -26.57 10.43 -25.63
N ALA A 694 -25.61 9.50 -25.70
CA ALA A 694 -24.20 9.81 -25.47
C ALA A 694 -23.63 10.74 -26.56
N HIS A 695 -23.98 10.49 -27.83
CA HIS A 695 -23.61 11.34 -28.96
C HIS A 695 -24.26 12.73 -28.86
N GLN A 696 -25.54 12.82 -28.47
CA GLN A 696 -26.25 14.08 -28.25
C GLN A 696 -25.62 14.88 -27.10
N LEU A 697 -25.24 14.21 -26.01
CA LEU A 697 -24.54 14.85 -24.90
C LEU A 697 -23.15 15.34 -25.32
N GLN A 698 -22.41 14.54 -26.10
CA GLN A 698 -21.10 14.92 -26.65
C GLN A 698 -21.20 16.08 -27.64
N HIS A 699 -22.24 16.11 -28.49
CA HIS A 699 -22.55 17.23 -29.37
C HIS A 699 -22.91 18.50 -28.59
N ARG A 700 -23.82 18.41 -27.61
CA ARG A 700 -24.15 19.54 -26.72
C ARG A 700 -22.93 20.08 -25.98
N LEU A 701 -22.05 19.20 -25.49
CA LEU A 701 -20.81 19.60 -24.83
C LEU A 701 -19.83 20.25 -25.80
N ARG A 702 -19.71 19.75 -27.04
CA ARG A 702 -18.93 20.41 -28.10
C ARG A 702 -19.51 21.77 -28.45
N ASP A 703 -20.81 21.90 -28.57
CA ASP A 703 -21.50 23.15 -28.87
C ASP A 703 -21.31 24.17 -27.73
N ILE A 704 -21.40 23.74 -26.47
CA ILE A 704 -21.08 24.58 -25.30
C ILE A 704 -19.61 25.00 -25.34
N CYS A 705 -18.69 24.08 -25.65
CA CYS A 705 -17.26 24.41 -25.75
C CYS A 705 -16.98 25.41 -26.88
N ILE A 706 -17.62 25.25 -28.03
CA ILE A 706 -17.56 26.18 -29.16
C ILE A 706 -18.12 27.54 -28.75
N VAL A 707 -19.29 27.59 -28.09
CA VAL A 707 -19.90 28.84 -27.60
C VAL A 707 -19.01 29.54 -26.57
N ILE A 708 -18.37 28.81 -25.66
CA ILE A 708 -17.43 29.38 -24.68
C ILE A 708 -16.18 29.91 -25.38
N CYS A 709 -15.62 29.16 -26.35
CA CYS A 709 -14.45 29.58 -27.12
C CYS A 709 -14.75 30.79 -28.03
N THR A 710 -15.93 30.85 -28.66
CA THR A 710 -16.34 32.02 -29.47
C THR A 710 -16.62 33.23 -28.59
N SER A 711 -17.23 33.05 -27.41
CA SER A 711 -17.43 34.12 -26.42
C SER A 711 -16.12 34.67 -25.87
N PHE A 712 -15.11 33.80 -25.65
CA PHE A 712 -13.77 34.23 -25.25
C PHE A 712 -13.07 34.99 -26.39
N SER A 713 -13.18 34.51 -27.63
CA SER A 713 -12.65 35.17 -28.82
C SER A 713 -13.31 36.54 -29.07
N GLU A 714 -14.62 36.66 -28.85
CA GLU A 714 -15.34 37.93 -28.94
C GLU A 714 -14.95 38.90 -27.82
N LYS A 715 -14.79 38.43 -26.57
CA LYS A 715 -14.24 39.25 -25.48
C LYS A 715 -12.81 39.71 -25.77
N GLU A 716 -11.99 38.88 -26.40
CA GLU A 716 -10.64 39.25 -26.84
C GLU A 716 -10.65 40.27 -28.00
N LYS A 717 -11.58 40.12 -28.95
CA LYS A 717 -11.82 41.11 -30.02
C LYS A 717 -12.36 42.42 -29.47
N LEU A 718 -13.24 42.39 -28.47
CA LEU A 718 -13.75 43.57 -27.77
C LEU A 718 -12.64 44.26 -26.97
N ARG A 719 -11.77 43.49 -26.31
CA ARG A 719 -10.61 43.99 -25.57
C ARG A 719 -9.59 44.64 -26.50
N LYS A 720 -9.33 44.05 -27.68
CA LYS A 720 -8.50 44.62 -28.76
C LYS A 720 -9.14 45.84 -29.44
N ARG A 721 -10.48 45.89 -29.56
CA ARG A 721 -11.22 47.09 -30.01
C ARG A 721 -11.15 48.23 -28.99
N ASN A 722 -11.26 47.91 -27.69
CA ASN A 722 -11.16 48.91 -26.63
C ASN A 722 -9.74 49.45 -26.44
N THR A 723 -8.70 48.65 -26.72
CA THR A 723 -7.31 49.17 -26.77
C THR A 723 -7.09 50.10 -27.96
N ARG A 724 -7.68 49.82 -29.12
CA ARG A 724 -7.69 50.76 -30.26
C ARG A 724 -8.48 52.05 -29.99
N PHE A 725 -9.56 51.99 -29.20
CA PHE A 725 -10.30 53.19 -28.78
C PHE A 725 -9.53 54.03 -27.75
N SER A 726 -8.76 53.41 -26.84
CA SER A 726 -7.90 54.16 -25.90
C SER A 726 -6.68 54.79 -26.56
N GLU A 727 -6.18 54.23 -27.66
CA GLU A 727 -5.09 54.82 -28.46
C GLU A 727 -5.57 55.98 -29.34
N PHE A 728 -6.84 56.00 -29.76
CA PHE A 728 -7.42 57.13 -30.49
C PHE A 728 -7.74 58.35 -29.59
N TYR A 729 -8.04 58.13 -28.30
CA TYR A 729 -8.34 59.22 -27.36
C TYR A 729 -7.08 59.90 -26.76
N ASN A 730 -5.92 59.25 -26.80
CA ASN A 730 -4.66 59.80 -26.28
C ASN A 730 -3.78 60.51 -27.33
N ALA A 731 -4.24 60.58 -28.59
CA ALA A 731 -3.54 61.27 -29.68
C ALA A 731 -4.08 62.70 -29.96
N TYR A 732 -5.06 63.19 -29.19
CA TYR A 732 -5.69 64.52 -29.36
C TYR A 732 -5.72 65.35 -28.06
N SER A 733 -4.70 65.24 -27.21
CA SER A 733 -4.56 66.15 -26.06
C SER A 733 -3.09 66.45 -25.76
N TYR A 734 -2.44 67.09 -26.73
CA TYR A 734 -1.27 67.94 -26.51
C TYR A 734 -1.33 69.09 -27.52
N ASP A 735 -2.34 69.94 -27.36
CA ASP A 735 -2.22 71.34 -27.72
C ASP A 735 -2.95 72.22 -26.70
N ALA A 736 -2.13 73.10 -26.13
CA ALA A 736 -2.32 74.24 -25.25
C ALA A 736 -3.74 74.80 -24.97
N LYS A 737 -3.94 75.11 -23.67
CA LYS A 737 -4.39 76.39 -23.10
C LYS A 737 -5.50 77.17 -23.83
N VAL A 738 -6.65 77.38 -23.17
CA VAL A 738 -7.28 78.72 -22.97
C VAL A 738 -8.20 78.68 -21.74
N ALA A 739 -7.83 79.49 -20.74
CA ALA A 739 -8.60 80.30 -19.79
C ALA A 739 -9.78 79.76 -18.94
N ILE A 740 -9.63 80.09 -17.64
CA ILE A 740 -10.59 80.16 -16.50
C ILE A 740 -10.79 78.86 -15.72
#